data_AF-A0A3Q2PVK6-F1
#
_entry.id   AF-A0A3Q2PVK6-F1
#
_cell.length_a   1.000
_cell.length_b   1.000
_cell.length_c   1.000
_cell.angle_alpha   90.00
_cell.angle_beta   90.00
_cell.angle_gamma   90.00
#
_symmetry.space_group_name_H-M   'P 1'
#
loop_
_entity.id
_entity.type
_entity.pdbx_description
1 polymer ?
#
loop_
_entity_poly.entity_id
_entity_poly.type
_entity_poly.pdbx_seq_one_letter_code
_entity_poly.pdbx_strand_id
1 'polypeptide(L)'
;MKELATLRQQLDERNQQLEETKTALGKREEEERRVVRALEEEKEGLASRCAALSADLQEKQRQADSQREEREAAQARLKDLEKEVQNTWQELPKLQAHSAGLAAQLSSKQTEFAAQQEQLHQIRRDFAEVQTLYRQSTEHAAEQSRLIEQLEGLNLDTQRVLRNQEEAHTADTSSYQRLYKELSQCYQALVSSETKLRQSHQELSAQTVKKDEQISELQAQLQRQQEQIQLLQQPAQHAAPSPNRQTNFKVGASEQNGAAQSDRASAQGSGLRPGDRNFHQRSTSSVKGLQGTPVQRSRSLSPASSVGLGGGRRIEAEQRIQDLEELLQLKSEENEELRKAHDKRRERLCSIQTNYKTIRDQMKEMEKSHGLSGGRRQRPEPWQLRQENSDAVWNELAYLKNLNRKLTTEKVGLEEELDMLRVQSAMDRTTVKELHMCLENDHQELLQKMAEEQRVKSSTPSKPSLSSSRLKQSFKKVKELEQRMMSLEEQTNVLREEKEQILQANEDLDHKCRRLQALIDHLRRQETEREEQARSRSLAQDEQHCGEIAALEARLAASQKEITKLNHQLLKLRQELGIVRAARDFYRSRAAGPARAAGTANSISGKVKLKTSWHRGPPRRRTHPTVSSNQAISWQGRSPSPTKDEWEDMSAASDSGEEYSDSLSRASSGTELHRQEAIRKSHRRSLNLGAEAPAAESSRKQDDKQHEPWERGTRGEKRRWRKKRMLMKTQRCCSSSSLQQRVESLQRHIDILQSARKDALLVARELQGANEAIKAQLSALTEQLHSSKQLTQKLTSDLAGVEQQKKVLEMELEQWKRTAFPPKAAPPPAAPECSCQGRTAPALQSLEAEVKQLQVKLKSSSGEVTKQMAANKVLRGQLQEKEDKLCQLQDKLSHTERDVAMKRQLVEDLRTRLKFLQEMEKSYRAQVEELEKKAKTLTEEASNRKALIESLKRRLNVATAEKGQREASCAKLTEDVEKKEQRIHALQARVGASERALAALEQTATEQMEGLTQQSSQALDRLQRQLGQARSQLEQLHCFIQTLAGEILLDVQEVKQQLMSRRRQRQAGSVAPKSSLSSKSIIKAKSIAASILNMSENDLADIMETDQRTATCAETPGDQQWLERLNFILQQKIPSAGQLMEAVRVKMKERKVLTEELAALAAPVSEKS
;
A
#
# COMPACT_ATOMS: atom_id res chain seq x y z
N MET A 1 -86.61 -120.44 -86.68
CA MET A 1 -86.26 -120.98 -85.33
C MET A 1 -84.78 -120.86 -85.02
N LYS A 2 -83.86 -121.47 -85.79
CA LYS A 2 -82.41 -121.39 -85.50
C LYS A 2 -81.90 -119.94 -85.44
N GLU A 3 -82.34 -119.05 -86.33
CA GLU A 3 -81.89 -117.64 -86.33
C GLU A 3 -82.29 -116.85 -85.07
N LEU A 4 -83.43 -117.18 -84.46
CA LEU A 4 -83.88 -116.52 -83.22
C LEU A 4 -83.04 -116.93 -82.00
N ALA A 5 -82.43 -118.12 -82.02
CA ALA A 5 -81.49 -118.52 -80.99
C ALA A 5 -80.14 -117.78 -81.14
N THR A 6 -79.61 -117.71 -82.36
CA THR A 6 -78.36 -116.98 -82.63
C THR A 6 -78.49 -115.48 -82.38
N LEU A 7 -79.64 -114.86 -82.71
CA LEU A 7 -79.88 -113.44 -82.43
C LEU A 7 -80.02 -113.15 -80.92
N ARG A 8 -80.56 -114.08 -80.13
CA ARG A 8 -80.58 -113.94 -78.66
C ARG A 8 -79.18 -114.07 -78.08
N GLN A 9 -78.42 -115.08 -78.47
CA GLN A 9 -77.04 -115.23 -78.02
C GLN A 9 -76.18 -114.00 -78.38
N GLN A 10 -76.32 -113.46 -79.60
CA GLN A 10 -75.65 -112.21 -79.99
C GLN A 10 -76.11 -110.98 -79.19
N LEU A 11 -77.37 -110.94 -78.74
CA LEU A 11 -77.88 -109.87 -77.86
C LEU A 11 -77.27 -110.00 -76.46
N ASP A 12 -77.20 -111.21 -75.91
CA ASP A 12 -76.63 -111.48 -74.58
C ASP A 12 -75.11 -111.24 -74.55
N GLU A 13 -74.38 -111.68 -75.59
CA GLU A 13 -72.96 -111.36 -75.80
C GLU A 13 -72.73 -109.84 -75.92
N ARG A 14 -73.63 -109.11 -76.60
CA ARG A 14 -73.58 -107.64 -76.71
C ARG A 14 -73.90 -106.93 -75.40
N ASN A 15 -74.86 -107.44 -74.62
CA ASN A 15 -75.17 -106.91 -73.29
C ASN A 15 -74.01 -107.13 -72.32
N GLN A 16 -73.36 -108.30 -72.38
CA GLN A 16 -72.17 -108.56 -71.56
C GLN A 16 -71.00 -107.64 -71.95
N GLN A 17 -70.73 -107.45 -73.25
CA GLN A 17 -69.77 -106.46 -73.74
C GLN A 17 -70.11 -105.02 -73.29
N LEU A 18 -71.40 -104.68 -73.19
CA LEU A 18 -71.86 -103.37 -72.71
C LEU A 18 -71.56 -103.17 -71.21
N GLU A 19 -71.79 -104.17 -70.36
CA GLU A 19 -71.46 -104.07 -68.93
C GLU A 19 -69.95 -104.17 -68.65
N GLU A 20 -69.21 -104.97 -69.43
CA GLU A 20 -67.74 -104.99 -69.37
C GLU A 20 -67.14 -103.63 -69.78
N THR A 21 -67.67 -102.97 -70.82
CA THR A 21 -67.23 -101.63 -71.21
C THR A 21 -67.66 -100.54 -70.22
N LYS A 22 -68.88 -100.59 -69.66
CA LYS A 22 -69.31 -99.71 -68.56
C LYS A 22 -68.41 -99.84 -67.32
N THR A 23 -68.12 -101.06 -66.88
CA THR A 23 -67.28 -101.29 -65.70
C THR A 23 -65.81 -100.96 -65.96
N ALA A 24 -65.32 -101.05 -67.21
CA ALA A 24 -64.02 -100.53 -67.61
C ALA A 24 -63.98 -98.98 -67.63
N LEU A 25 -65.05 -98.32 -68.11
CA LEU A 25 -65.17 -96.85 -68.07
C LEU A 25 -65.25 -96.33 -66.64
N GLY A 26 -66.05 -96.93 -65.76
CA GLY A 26 -66.14 -96.55 -64.35
C GLY A 26 -64.80 -96.67 -63.61
N LYS A 27 -64.01 -97.71 -63.91
CA LYS A 27 -62.63 -97.85 -63.39
C LYS A 27 -61.70 -96.75 -63.90
N ARG A 28 -61.77 -96.41 -65.19
CA ARG A 28 -61.00 -95.29 -65.76
C ARG A 28 -61.38 -93.95 -65.14
N GLU A 29 -62.67 -93.68 -64.95
CA GLU A 29 -63.13 -92.47 -64.23
C GLU A 29 -62.62 -92.44 -62.79
N GLU A 30 -62.59 -93.57 -62.08
CA GLU A 30 -62.00 -93.64 -60.74
C GLU A 30 -60.48 -93.41 -60.75
N GLU A 31 -59.76 -93.95 -61.74
CA GLU A 31 -58.32 -93.77 -61.94
C GLU A 31 -58.01 -92.30 -62.29
N GLU A 32 -58.75 -91.68 -63.20
CA GLU A 32 -58.67 -90.26 -63.54
C GLU A 32 -58.96 -89.39 -62.30
N ARG A 33 -60.00 -89.69 -61.53
CA ARG A 33 -60.30 -89.00 -60.25
C ARG A 33 -59.25 -89.25 -59.17
N ARG A 34 -58.39 -90.27 -59.26
CA ARG A 34 -57.22 -90.45 -58.37
C ARG A 34 -56.03 -89.63 -58.87
N VAL A 35 -55.78 -89.62 -60.19
CA VAL A 35 -54.74 -88.81 -60.84
C VAL A 35 -54.99 -87.31 -60.64
N VAL A 36 -56.23 -86.84 -60.81
CA VAL A 36 -56.59 -85.42 -60.57
C VAL A 36 -56.29 -85.02 -59.14
N ARG A 37 -56.68 -85.82 -58.13
CA ARG A 37 -56.37 -85.52 -56.72
C ARG A 37 -54.87 -85.52 -56.44
N ALA A 38 -54.10 -86.47 -56.99
CA ALA A 38 -52.64 -86.46 -56.86
C ALA A 38 -51.98 -85.22 -57.52
N LEU A 39 -52.54 -84.73 -58.63
CA LEU A 39 -52.12 -83.49 -59.28
C LEU A 39 -52.55 -82.23 -58.50
N GLU A 40 -53.69 -82.27 -57.81
CA GLU A 40 -54.13 -81.22 -56.89
C GLU A 40 -53.24 -81.16 -55.65
N GLU A 41 -52.91 -82.31 -55.04
CA GLU A 41 -51.97 -82.43 -53.91
C GLU A 41 -50.56 -81.94 -54.29
N GLU A 42 -50.02 -82.32 -55.45
CA GLU A 42 -48.74 -81.78 -55.93
C GLU A 42 -48.82 -80.29 -56.27
N LYS A 43 -49.95 -79.80 -56.81
CA LYS A 43 -50.18 -78.37 -57.07
C LYS A 43 -50.23 -77.56 -55.77
N GLU A 44 -50.88 -78.05 -54.72
CA GLU A 44 -50.90 -77.42 -53.40
C GLU A 44 -49.52 -77.49 -52.72
N GLY A 45 -48.82 -78.61 -52.86
CA GLY A 45 -47.42 -78.74 -52.45
C GLY A 45 -46.48 -77.80 -53.20
N LEU A 46 -46.68 -77.59 -54.51
CA LEU A 46 -45.93 -76.61 -55.32
C LEU A 46 -46.29 -75.17 -54.93
N ALA A 47 -47.57 -74.86 -54.72
CA ALA A 47 -48.00 -73.55 -54.25
C ALA A 47 -47.41 -73.21 -52.87
N SER A 48 -47.38 -74.19 -51.96
CA SER A 48 -46.75 -74.07 -50.64
C SER A 48 -45.24 -73.87 -50.74
N ARG A 49 -44.55 -74.61 -51.63
CA ARG A 49 -43.12 -74.42 -51.94
C ARG A 49 -42.85 -73.03 -52.52
N CYS A 50 -43.69 -72.53 -53.43
CA CYS A 50 -43.58 -71.17 -53.98
C CYS A 50 -43.85 -70.09 -52.94
N ALA A 51 -44.83 -70.28 -52.04
CA ALA A 51 -45.12 -69.37 -50.95
C ALA A 51 -43.93 -69.27 -49.97
N ALA A 52 -43.35 -70.41 -49.56
CA ALA A 52 -42.15 -70.46 -48.73
C ALA A 52 -40.96 -69.75 -49.38
N LEU A 53 -40.66 -70.06 -50.65
CA LEU A 53 -39.59 -69.38 -51.41
C LEU A 53 -39.84 -67.87 -51.55
N SER A 54 -41.10 -67.43 -51.68
CA SER A 54 -41.43 -66.00 -51.71
C SER A 54 -41.22 -65.30 -50.36
N ALA A 55 -41.47 -66.01 -49.25
CA ALA A 55 -41.22 -65.51 -47.91
C ALA A 55 -39.71 -65.42 -47.63
N ASP A 56 -38.94 -66.44 -48.00
CA ASP A 56 -37.48 -66.45 -47.92
C ASP A 56 -36.87 -65.32 -48.78
N LEU A 57 -37.38 -65.07 -49.99
CA LEU A 57 -36.93 -63.97 -50.84
C LEU A 57 -37.26 -62.59 -50.23
N GLN A 58 -38.46 -62.41 -49.66
CA GLN A 58 -38.78 -61.18 -48.92
C GLN A 58 -37.86 -60.99 -47.71
N GLU A 59 -37.55 -62.05 -46.99
CA GLU A 59 -36.71 -61.99 -45.80
C GLU A 59 -35.24 -61.72 -46.15
N LYS A 60 -34.74 -62.30 -47.26
CA LYS A 60 -33.43 -61.94 -47.81
C LYS A 60 -33.41 -60.50 -48.34
N GLN A 61 -34.52 -59.98 -48.86
CA GLN A 61 -34.63 -58.58 -49.24
C GLN A 61 -34.56 -57.65 -48.01
N ARG A 62 -35.32 -57.94 -46.94
CA ARG A 62 -35.22 -57.20 -45.65
C ARG A 62 -33.80 -57.21 -45.09
N GLN A 63 -33.13 -58.36 -45.11
CA GLN A 63 -31.74 -58.49 -44.67
C GLN A 63 -30.73 -57.77 -45.57
N ALA A 64 -31.01 -57.63 -46.87
CA ALA A 64 -30.21 -56.82 -47.78
C ALA A 64 -30.41 -55.32 -47.53
N ASP A 65 -31.64 -54.90 -47.21
CA ASP A 65 -31.99 -53.50 -46.95
C ASP A 65 -31.50 -53.02 -45.58
N SER A 66 -31.62 -53.83 -44.51
CA SER A 66 -31.02 -53.47 -43.22
C SER A 66 -29.49 -53.34 -43.32
N GLN A 67 -28.83 -54.20 -44.09
CA GLN A 67 -27.40 -54.05 -44.39
C GLN A 67 -27.08 -52.87 -45.33
N ARG A 68 -28.04 -52.28 -46.05
CA ARG A 68 -27.85 -51.01 -46.76
C ARG A 68 -27.90 -49.86 -45.78
N GLU A 69 -28.93 -49.81 -44.92
CA GLU A 69 -29.08 -48.83 -43.85
C GLU A 69 -27.87 -48.81 -42.90
N GLU A 70 -27.36 -49.98 -42.49
CA GLU A 70 -26.14 -50.10 -41.67
C GLU A 70 -24.90 -49.54 -42.38
N ARG A 71 -24.74 -49.81 -43.68
CA ARG A 71 -23.61 -49.29 -44.49
C ARG A 71 -23.71 -47.78 -44.69
N GLU A 72 -24.91 -47.26 -44.94
CA GLU A 72 -25.16 -45.82 -45.07
C GLU A 72 -24.95 -45.08 -43.74
N ALA A 73 -25.42 -45.65 -42.62
CA ALA A 73 -25.16 -45.12 -41.28
C ALA A 73 -23.66 -45.16 -40.93
N ALA A 74 -22.94 -46.21 -41.30
CA ALA A 74 -21.48 -46.29 -41.15
C ALA A 74 -20.77 -45.24 -42.03
N GLN A 75 -21.20 -45.07 -43.28
CA GLN A 75 -20.62 -44.07 -44.20
C GLN A 75 -20.91 -42.64 -43.76
N ALA A 76 -22.08 -42.38 -43.15
CA ALA A 76 -22.39 -41.10 -42.52
C ALA A 76 -21.44 -40.80 -41.36
N ARG A 77 -21.24 -41.77 -40.44
CA ARG A 77 -20.26 -41.65 -39.34
C ARG A 77 -18.84 -41.40 -39.83
N LEU A 78 -18.41 -42.07 -40.90
CA LEU A 78 -17.09 -41.82 -41.52
C LEU A 78 -17.00 -40.40 -42.08
N LYS A 79 -18.01 -39.92 -42.81
CA LYS A 79 -18.05 -38.53 -43.33
C LYS A 79 -18.08 -37.49 -42.22
N ASP A 80 -18.65 -37.79 -41.05
CA ASP A 80 -18.64 -36.88 -39.91
C ASP A 80 -17.28 -36.88 -39.19
N LEU A 81 -16.65 -38.04 -39.01
CA LEU A 81 -15.27 -38.15 -38.53
C LEU A 81 -14.27 -37.46 -39.48
N GLU A 82 -14.46 -37.57 -40.80
CA GLU A 82 -13.66 -36.84 -41.80
C GLU A 82 -13.75 -35.32 -41.62
N LYS A 83 -14.95 -34.79 -41.29
CA LYS A 83 -15.14 -33.36 -40.98
C LYS A 83 -14.47 -32.99 -39.66
N GLU A 84 -14.59 -33.81 -38.62
CA GLU A 84 -13.93 -33.57 -37.32
C GLU A 84 -12.41 -33.57 -37.45
N VAL A 85 -11.86 -34.47 -38.27
CA VAL A 85 -10.43 -34.48 -38.67
C VAL A 85 -10.07 -33.23 -39.47
N GLN A 86 -10.86 -32.83 -40.48
CA GLN A 86 -10.59 -31.60 -41.25
C GLN A 86 -10.70 -30.32 -40.40
N ASN A 87 -11.59 -30.28 -39.40
CA ASN A 87 -11.74 -29.16 -38.48
C ASN A 87 -10.54 -29.09 -37.52
N THR A 88 -10.13 -30.21 -36.93
CA THR A 88 -8.94 -30.24 -36.05
C THR A 88 -7.65 -29.89 -36.80
N TRP A 89 -7.50 -30.32 -38.06
CA TRP A 89 -6.41 -29.85 -38.95
C TRP A 89 -6.47 -28.35 -39.29
N GLN A 90 -7.63 -27.69 -39.16
CA GLN A 90 -7.76 -26.23 -39.32
C GLN A 90 -7.52 -25.45 -38.01
N GLU A 91 -7.73 -26.06 -36.85
CA GLU A 91 -7.38 -25.46 -35.56
C GLU A 91 -5.89 -25.62 -35.21
N LEU A 92 -5.24 -26.73 -35.62
CA LEU A 92 -3.83 -27.01 -35.35
C LEU A 92 -2.87 -25.84 -35.72
N PRO A 93 -2.99 -25.17 -36.89
CA PRO A 93 -2.14 -24.03 -37.23
C PRO A 93 -2.42 -22.79 -36.38
N LYS A 94 -3.65 -22.63 -35.85
CA LYS A 94 -4.00 -21.52 -34.96
C LYS A 94 -3.38 -21.73 -33.58
N LEU A 95 -3.43 -22.96 -33.07
CA LEU A 95 -2.76 -23.37 -31.83
C LEU A 95 -1.23 -23.24 -31.97
N GLN A 96 -0.66 -23.62 -33.12
CA GLN A 96 0.77 -23.46 -33.42
C GLN A 96 1.17 -21.97 -33.54
N ALA A 97 0.33 -21.13 -34.14
CA ALA A 97 0.56 -19.69 -34.17
C ALA A 97 0.44 -19.05 -32.77
N HIS A 98 -0.46 -19.56 -31.92
CA HIS A 98 -0.60 -19.11 -30.54
C HIS A 98 0.61 -19.52 -29.68
N SER A 99 1.09 -20.76 -29.78
CA SER A 99 2.28 -21.21 -29.05
C SER A 99 3.56 -20.51 -29.54
N ALA A 100 3.70 -20.24 -30.84
CA ALA A 100 4.76 -19.39 -31.37
C ALA A 100 4.67 -17.94 -30.84
N GLY A 101 3.45 -17.40 -30.72
CA GLY A 101 3.21 -16.08 -30.11
C GLY A 101 3.59 -16.02 -28.62
N LEU A 102 3.25 -17.07 -27.85
CA LEU A 102 3.64 -17.19 -26.45
C LEU A 102 5.16 -17.36 -26.30
N ALA A 103 5.81 -18.16 -27.16
CA ALA A 103 7.26 -18.31 -27.18
C ALA A 103 7.98 -16.99 -27.51
N ALA A 104 7.43 -16.18 -28.42
CA ALA A 104 7.94 -14.84 -28.73
C ALA A 104 7.74 -13.83 -27.58
N GLN A 105 6.63 -13.93 -26.83
CA GLN A 105 6.43 -13.14 -25.62
C GLN A 105 7.40 -13.55 -24.50
N LEU A 106 7.64 -14.85 -24.34
CA LEU A 106 8.57 -15.39 -23.35
C LEU A 106 10.01 -14.96 -23.68
N SER A 107 10.45 -15.05 -24.95
CA SER A 107 11.78 -14.57 -25.35
C SER A 107 11.93 -13.05 -25.20
N SER A 108 10.88 -12.25 -25.50
CA SER A 108 10.86 -10.82 -25.18
C SER A 108 11.11 -10.59 -23.68
N LYS A 109 10.38 -11.29 -22.80
CA LYS A 109 10.55 -11.19 -21.35
C LYS A 109 11.92 -11.66 -20.86
N GLN A 110 12.51 -12.68 -21.50
CA GLN A 110 13.89 -13.10 -21.27
C GLN A 110 14.88 -11.96 -21.53
N THR A 111 14.72 -11.23 -22.65
CA THR A 111 15.60 -10.09 -22.99
C THR A 111 15.36 -8.86 -22.11
N GLU A 112 14.11 -8.57 -21.73
CA GLU A 112 13.79 -7.52 -20.75
C GLU A 112 14.42 -7.81 -19.39
N PHE A 113 14.39 -9.07 -18.93
CA PHE A 113 15.01 -9.48 -17.68
C PHE A 113 16.54 -9.36 -17.74
N ALA A 114 17.18 -9.76 -18.84
CA ALA A 114 18.62 -9.60 -19.02
C ALA A 114 19.03 -8.12 -18.95
N ALA A 115 18.31 -7.22 -19.63
CA ALA A 115 18.56 -5.77 -19.57
C ALA A 115 18.36 -5.18 -18.16
N GLN A 116 17.34 -5.66 -17.41
CA GLN A 116 17.15 -5.27 -16.00
C GLN A 116 18.27 -5.80 -15.09
N GLN A 117 18.79 -7.00 -15.36
CA GLN A 117 19.92 -7.56 -14.64
C GLN A 117 21.20 -6.77 -14.90
N GLU A 118 21.47 -6.36 -16.15
CA GLU A 118 22.58 -5.45 -16.48
C GLU A 118 22.45 -4.09 -15.77
N GLN A 119 21.26 -3.50 -15.73
CA GLN A 119 20.99 -2.26 -14.99
C GLN A 119 21.24 -2.44 -13.48
N LEU A 120 20.81 -3.55 -12.88
CA LEU A 120 21.11 -3.88 -11.48
C LEU A 120 22.60 -4.09 -11.24
N HIS A 121 23.34 -4.67 -12.19
CA HIS A 121 24.80 -4.77 -12.10
C HIS A 121 25.49 -3.40 -12.20
N GLN A 122 25.00 -2.47 -13.03
CA GLN A 122 25.54 -1.11 -13.09
C GLN A 122 25.25 -0.33 -11.81
N ILE A 123 24.01 -0.32 -11.32
CA ILE A 123 23.63 0.36 -10.06
C ILE A 123 24.46 -0.18 -8.87
N ARG A 124 24.86 -1.46 -8.88
CA ARG A 124 25.76 -2.04 -7.87
C ARG A 124 27.21 -1.54 -7.98
N ARG A 125 27.70 -1.20 -9.19
CA ARG A 125 29.00 -0.53 -9.38
C ARG A 125 28.91 0.91 -8.90
N ASP A 126 27.91 1.65 -9.40
CA ASP A 126 27.68 3.06 -9.04
C ASP A 126 27.57 3.24 -7.51
N PHE A 127 26.87 2.34 -6.83
CA PHE A 127 26.77 2.32 -5.37
C PHE A 127 28.11 2.05 -4.67
N ALA A 128 28.93 1.13 -5.20
CA ALA A 128 30.26 0.84 -4.66
C ALA A 128 31.23 2.03 -4.87
N GLU A 129 31.14 2.72 -6.01
CA GLU A 129 31.90 3.93 -6.32
C GLU A 129 31.48 5.10 -5.42
N VAL A 130 30.18 5.30 -5.18
CA VAL A 130 29.70 6.27 -4.18
C VAL A 130 30.17 5.90 -2.77
N GLN A 131 30.26 4.61 -2.43
CA GLN A 131 30.76 4.16 -1.13
C GLN A 131 32.27 4.37 -0.95
N THR A 132 33.09 4.25 -2.02
CA THR A 132 34.53 4.57 -1.96
C THR A 132 34.76 6.08 -1.92
N LEU A 133 34.03 6.87 -2.71
CA LEU A 133 34.06 8.34 -2.66
C LEU A 133 33.64 8.88 -1.29
N TYR A 134 32.60 8.29 -0.67
CA TYR A 134 32.20 8.63 0.69
C TYR A 134 33.32 8.34 1.71
N ARG A 135 33.98 7.17 1.61
CA ARG A 135 35.12 6.84 2.48
C ARG A 135 36.25 7.85 2.33
N GLN A 136 36.65 8.18 1.09
CA GLN A 136 37.67 9.19 0.81
C GLN A 136 37.29 10.58 1.38
N SER A 137 36.03 10.97 1.27
CA SER A 137 35.52 12.22 1.87
C SER A 137 35.63 12.20 3.41
N THR A 138 35.35 11.07 4.06
CA THR A 138 35.54 10.94 5.52
C THR A 138 37.01 10.89 5.94
N GLU A 139 37.90 10.36 5.09
CA GLU A 139 39.35 10.37 5.30
C GLU A 139 39.90 11.80 5.18
N HIS A 140 39.53 12.55 4.14
CA HIS A 140 39.88 13.97 3.99
C HIS A 140 39.30 14.86 5.11
N ALA A 141 38.09 14.58 5.60
CA ALA A 141 37.55 15.27 6.77
C ALA A 141 38.39 15.02 8.03
N ALA A 142 38.89 13.79 8.23
CA ALA A 142 39.79 13.47 9.35
C ALA A 142 41.19 14.09 9.19
N GLU A 143 41.69 14.23 7.96
CA GLU A 143 42.92 14.98 7.66
C GLU A 143 42.75 16.48 7.97
N GLN A 144 41.61 17.07 7.60
CA GLN A 144 41.29 18.46 7.94
C GLN A 144 41.19 18.69 9.45
N SER A 145 40.52 17.80 10.20
CA SER A 145 40.46 17.88 11.67
C SER A 145 41.85 17.83 12.30
N ARG A 146 42.74 16.93 11.85
CA ARG A 146 44.13 16.86 12.35
C ARG A 146 44.93 18.12 12.05
N LEU A 147 44.71 18.76 10.89
CA LEU A 147 45.35 20.03 10.56
C LEU A 147 44.83 21.16 11.45
N ILE A 148 43.53 21.17 11.78
CA ILE A 148 42.94 22.12 12.73
C ILE A 148 43.55 21.91 14.13
N GLU A 149 43.60 20.67 14.64
CA GLU A 149 44.25 20.34 15.92
C GLU A 149 45.72 20.81 15.99
N GLN A 150 46.47 20.66 14.90
CA GLN A 150 47.86 21.15 14.81
C GLN A 150 47.93 22.69 14.84
N LEU A 151 47.05 23.38 14.12
CA LEU A 151 46.99 24.84 14.11
C LEU A 151 46.51 25.40 15.47
N GLU A 152 45.57 24.74 16.13
CA GLU A 152 45.14 25.08 17.50
C GLU A 152 46.28 24.88 18.51
N GLY A 153 47.05 23.80 18.40
CA GLY A 153 48.27 23.57 19.19
C GLY A 153 49.29 24.68 19.02
N LEU A 154 49.63 25.04 17.77
CA LEU A 154 50.56 26.14 17.47
C LEU A 154 50.04 27.51 17.96
N ASN A 155 48.73 27.75 17.89
CA ASN A 155 48.11 28.96 18.44
C ASN A 155 48.20 29.00 19.98
N LEU A 156 47.98 27.87 20.67
CA LEU A 156 48.11 27.77 22.12
C LEU A 156 49.56 27.94 22.60
N ASP A 157 50.53 27.38 21.89
CA ASP A 157 51.95 27.59 22.20
C ASP A 157 52.39 29.03 21.88
N THR A 158 51.88 29.65 20.80
CA THR A 158 52.10 31.08 20.51
C THR A 158 51.53 31.97 21.62
N GLN A 159 50.31 31.71 22.09
CA GLN A 159 49.73 32.40 23.24
C GLN A 159 50.54 32.19 24.52
N ARG A 160 51.12 31.00 24.73
CA ARG A 160 51.99 30.72 25.88
C ARG A 160 53.29 31.53 25.81
N VAL A 161 53.92 31.61 24.63
CA VAL A 161 55.13 32.43 24.42
C VAL A 161 54.83 33.90 24.67
N LEU A 162 53.69 34.42 24.18
CA LEU A 162 53.28 35.81 24.44
C LEU A 162 53.04 36.07 25.93
N ARG A 163 52.32 35.20 26.65
CA ARG A 163 52.16 35.33 28.11
C ARG A 163 53.48 35.27 28.87
N ASN A 164 54.39 34.37 28.48
CA ASN A 164 55.73 34.31 29.08
C ASN A 164 56.53 35.62 28.84
N GLN A 165 56.32 36.31 27.71
CA GLN A 165 56.91 37.63 27.43
C GLN A 165 56.23 38.75 28.25
N GLU A 166 54.91 38.71 28.41
CA GLU A 166 54.16 39.61 29.31
C GLU A 166 54.60 39.44 30.78
N GLU A 167 54.80 38.20 31.23
CA GLU A 167 55.32 37.85 32.56
C GLU A 167 56.77 38.33 32.73
N ALA A 168 57.63 38.19 31.71
CA ALA A 168 58.99 38.74 31.73
C ALA A 168 58.98 40.29 31.80
N HIS A 169 58.20 40.97 30.96
CA HIS A 169 58.12 42.44 30.96
C HIS A 169 57.45 43.02 32.22
N THR A 170 56.53 42.29 32.85
CA THR A 170 55.97 42.67 34.16
C THR A 170 56.97 42.40 35.30
N ALA A 171 57.78 41.34 35.22
CA ALA A 171 58.90 41.13 36.13
C ALA A 171 59.94 42.25 36.01
N ASP A 172 60.32 42.65 34.78
CA ASP A 172 61.26 43.76 34.51
C ASP A 172 60.72 45.11 34.98
N THR A 173 59.46 45.45 34.67
CA THR A 173 58.88 46.70 35.21
C THR A 173 58.76 46.67 36.74
N SER A 174 58.57 45.51 37.36
CA SER A 174 58.67 45.37 38.83
C SER A 174 60.09 45.54 39.37
N SER A 175 61.13 45.23 38.57
CA SER A 175 62.54 45.39 38.96
C SER A 175 62.98 46.86 38.82
N TYR A 176 62.63 47.52 37.71
CA TYR A 176 62.81 48.96 37.54
C TYR A 176 62.07 49.77 38.61
N GLN A 177 60.85 49.37 38.99
CA GLN A 177 60.11 50.00 40.11
C GLN A 177 60.78 49.77 41.48
N ARG A 178 61.54 48.70 41.68
CA ARG A 178 62.35 48.47 42.89
C ARG A 178 63.59 49.34 42.88
N LEU A 179 64.36 49.32 41.79
CA LEU A 179 65.54 50.17 41.58
C LEU A 179 65.21 51.66 41.73
N TYR A 180 64.06 52.13 41.23
CA TYR A 180 63.62 53.52 41.42
C TYR A 180 63.30 53.84 42.89
N LYS A 181 62.70 52.91 43.64
CA LYS A 181 62.45 53.07 45.08
C LYS A 181 63.77 53.11 45.85
N GLU A 182 64.68 52.18 45.58
CA GLU A 182 66.03 52.13 46.17
C GLU A 182 66.81 53.42 45.89
N LEU A 183 66.84 53.88 44.64
CA LEU A 183 67.46 55.15 44.26
C LEU A 183 66.83 56.36 44.98
N SER A 184 65.50 56.38 45.13
CA SER A 184 64.80 57.44 45.86
C SER A 184 65.11 57.42 47.37
N GLN A 185 65.34 56.25 47.95
CA GLN A 185 65.77 56.09 49.34
C GLN A 185 67.23 56.53 49.52
N CYS A 186 68.13 56.16 48.60
CA CYS A 186 69.51 56.64 48.59
C CYS A 186 69.58 58.17 48.44
N TYR A 187 68.74 58.77 47.58
CA TYR A 187 68.64 60.22 47.44
C TYR A 187 68.13 60.89 48.73
N GLN A 188 67.07 60.37 49.35
CA GLN A 188 66.57 60.89 50.62
C GLN A 188 67.62 60.76 51.75
N ALA A 189 68.35 59.64 51.80
CA ALA A 189 69.45 59.44 52.73
C ALA A 189 70.58 60.46 52.51
N LEU A 190 70.96 60.74 51.25
CA LEU A 190 71.95 61.74 50.88
C LEU A 190 71.51 63.16 51.25
N VAL A 191 70.27 63.54 50.97
CA VAL A 191 69.71 64.83 51.43
C VAL A 191 69.72 64.91 52.96
N SER A 192 69.46 63.81 53.67
CA SER A 192 69.50 63.77 55.14
C SER A 192 70.92 63.83 55.73
N SER A 193 71.95 63.41 55.00
CA SER A 193 73.35 63.58 55.43
C SER A 193 73.87 64.97 55.04
N GLU A 194 73.44 65.52 53.91
CA GLU A 194 73.75 66.90 53.50
C GLU A 194 73.16 67.92 54.50
N THR A 195 71.93 67.74 54.99
CA THR A 195 71.37 68.63 56.03
C THR A 195 72.11 68.51 57.37
N LYS A 196 72.54 67.30 57.78
CA LYS A 196 73.40 67.11 58.97
C LYS A 196 74.77 67.75 58.80
N LEU A 197 75.37 67.68 57.61
CA LEU A 197 76.62 68.37 57.28
C LEU A 197 76.45 69.89 57.30
N ARG A 198 75.33 70.44 56.79
CA ARG A 198 75.01 71.87 56.93
C ARG A 198 74.85 72.29 58.39
N GLN A 199 74.18 71.48 59.22
CA GLN A 199 74.06 71.72 60.66
C GLN A 199 75.43 71.74 61.36
N SER A 200 76.26 70.71 61.12
CA SER A 200 77.62 70.65 61.67
C SER A 200 78.51 71.80 61.19
N HIS A 201 78.41 72.23 59.93
CA HIS A 201 79.09 73.42 59.42
C HIS A 201 78.57 74.70 60.11
N GLN A 202 77.28 74.83 60.37
CA GLN A 202 76.72 75.96 61.11
C GLN A 202 77.25 75.99 62.54
N GLU A 203 77.27 74.85 63.24
CA GLU A 203 77.86 74.70 64.58
C GLU A 203 79.35 75.06 64.60
N LEU A 204 80.14 74.57 63.65
CA LEU A 204 81.56 74.91 63.52
C LEU A 204 81.78 76.39 63.18
N SER A 205 80.93 76.99 62.34
CA SER A 205 81.00 78.43 62.06
C SER A 205 80.65 79.29 63.28
N ALA A 206 79.73 78.84 64.12
CA ALA A 206 79.44 79.48 65.41
C ALA A 206 80.57 79.28 66.44
N GLN A 207 81.36 78.21 66.32
CA GLN A 207 82.58 78.03 67.11
C GLN A 207 83.74 78.91 66.63
N THR A 208 83.92 79.09 65.31
CA THR A 208 84.94 80.01 64.78
C THR A 208 84.58 81.46 65.09
N VAL A 209 83.33 81.90 64.94
CA VAL A 209 82.90 83.26 65.36
C VAL A 209 83.20 83.49 66.85
N LYS A 210 82.92 82.53 67.74
CA LYS A 210 83.30 82.62 69.17
C LYS A 210 84.81 82.64 69.41
N LYS A 211 85.62 82.09 68.49
CA LYS A 211 87.08 82.19 68.54
C LYS A 211 87.58 83.53 68.01
N ASP A 212 86.95 84.07 66.98
CA ASP A 212 87.25 85.38 66.43
C ASP A 212 86.83 86.51 67.40
N GLU A 213 85.74 86.32 68.14
CA GLU A 213 85.35 87.15 69.30
C GLU A 213 86.45 87.12 70.38
N GLN A 214 86.90 85.94 70.80
CA GLN A 214 88.01 85.79 71.78
C GLN A 214 89.33 86.39 71.27
N ILE A 215 89.64 86.25 69.99
CA ILE A 215 90.81 86.86 69.35
C ILE A 215 90.66 88.38 69.32
N SER A 216 89.45 88.91 69.06
CA SER A 216 89.16 90.35 69.08
C SER A 216 89.26 90.93 70.49
N GLU A 217 88.81 90.22 71.52
CA GLU A 217 89.00 90.60 72.92
C GLU A 217 90.49 90.63 73.30
N LEU A 218 91.27 89.63 72.89
CA LEU A 218 92.72 89.58 73.11
C LEU A 218 93.47 90.66 72.32
N GLN A 219 93.06 90.96 71.08
CA GLN A 219 93.58 92.07 70.29
C GLN A 219 93.24 93.42 70.94
N ALA A 220 92.04 93.59 71.49
CA ALA A 220 91.68 94.80 72.23
C ALA A 220 92.41 94.92 73.58
N GLN A 221 92.80 93.81 74.21
CA GLN A 221 93.72 93.83 75.36
C GLN A 221 95.15 94.21 74.94
N LEU A 222 95.64 93.67 73.82
CA LEU A 222 96.95 93.99 73.25
C LEU A 222 97.04 95.46 72.79
N GLN A 223 95.97 95.99 72.17
CA GLN A 223 95.86 97.40 71.80
C GLN A 223 95.86 98.30 73.03
N ARG A 224 95.10 97.98 74.09
CA ARG A 224 95.16 98.75 75.35
C ARG A 224 96.56 98.74 75.99
N GLN A 225 97.31 97.63 75.88
CA GLN A 225 98.72 97.61 76.29
C GLN A 225 99.62 98.47 75.39
N GLN A 226 99.41 98.45 74.06
CA GLN A 226 100.14 99.31 73.13
C GLN A 226 99.81 100.80 73.30
N GLU A 227 98.56 101.16 73.59
CA GLU A 227 98.11 102.52 73.91
C GLU A 227 98.72 103.01 75.22
N GLN A 228 98.79 102.16 76.26
CA GLN A 228 99.52 102.44 77.50
C GLN A 228 101.03 102.66 77.28
N ILE A 229 101.62 102.02 76.27
CA ILE A 229 103.04 102.22 75.89
C ILE A 229 103.22 103.48 75.03
N GLN A 230 102.28 103.82 74.15
CA GLN A 230 102.37 104.98 73.25
C GLN A 230 102.08 106.33 73.93
N LEU A 231 101.44 106.34 75.11
CA LEU A 231 101.15 107.56 75.88
C LEU A 231 102.39 108.26 76.50
N LEU A 232 103.60 107.79 76.22
CA LEU A 232 104.85 108.25 76.86
C LEU A 232 105.87 108.93 75.93
N GLN A 233 105.55 109.23 74.66
CA GLN A 233 106.43 110.06 73.82
C GLN A 233 105.74 110.78 72.63
N GLN A 234 106.08 112.06 72.47
CA GLN A 234 105.95 112.89 71.27
C GLN A 234 107.34 113.54 71.00
N PRO A 235 107.57 114.27 69.88
CA PRO A 235 106.87 114.33 68.59
C PRO A 235 107.81 113.98 67.40
N ALA A 236 107.30 113.89 66.16
CA ALA A 236 107.91 114.53 64.96
C ALA A 236 107.25 114.17 63.61
N GLN A 237 107.03 115.21 62.80
CA GLN A 237 107.30 115.36 61.36
C GLN A 237 106.99 114.26 60.31
N HIS A 238 106.34 114.75 59.25
CA HIS A 238 106.18 114.23 57.88
C HIS A 238 107.30 113.33 57.31
N ALA A 239 106.91 112.20 56.70
CA ALA A 239 107.22 111.86 55.30
C ALA A 239 106.39 110.63 54.84
N ALA A 240 106.05 110.58 53.55
CA ALA A 240 105.42 109.39 52.94
C ALA A 240 106.49 108.50 52.28
N PRO A 241 106.23 107.18 52.19
CA PRO A 241 106.47 106.51 50.93
C PRO A 241 105.31 105.61 50.48
N SER A 242 104.83 105.86 49.26
CA SER A 242 104.17 104.86 48.41
C SER A 242 104.79 105.02 47.03
N PRO A 243 105.33 103.95 46.43
CA PRO A 243 104.63 103.44 45.25
C PRO A 243 104.82 101.94 44.92
N ASN A 244 103.90 101.46 44.05
CA ASN A 244 104.12 100.54 42.92
C ASN A 244 104.37 99.02 43.13
N ARG A 245 103.50 98.25 42.45
CA ARG A 245 103.79 97.12 41.52
C ARG A 245 104.21 95.76 42.13
N GLN A 246 103.90 94.59 41.53
CA GLN A 246 103.15 94.27 40.29
C GLN A 246 102.62 92.81 40.31
N THR A 247 101.86 92.43 39.26
CA THR A 247 101.40 91.06 38.87
C THR A 247 100.24 90.44 39.69
N ASN A 248 99.34 89.59 39.15
CA ASN A 248 98.92 89.32 37.75
C ASN A 248 97.59 88.51 37.72
N PHE A 249 96.77 88.68 36.67
CA PHE A 249 95.67 87.77 36.20
C PHE A 249 94.44 87.52 37.14
N LYS A 250 93.22 87.18 36.68
CA LYS A 250 92.47 87.35 35.39
C LYS A 250 90.99 86.89 35.57
N VAL A 251 90.04 87.44 34.79
CA VAL A 251 88.59 87.03 34.69
C VAL A 251 87.77 87.35 35.97
N GLY A 252 86.48 87.71 35.98
CA GLY A 252 85.43 87.97 34.97
C GLY A 252 84.05 87.62 35.58
N ALA A 253 82.89 88.17 35.20
CA ALA A 253 82.52 89.10 34.12
C ALA A 253 81.31 89.99 34.55
N SER A 254 80.82 90.85 33.65
CA SER A 254 79.77 91.85 33.94
C SER A 254 78.33 91.39 33.66
N GLU A 255 77.41 92.01 34.42
CA GLU A 255 76.08 92.53 34.00
C GLU A 255 74.92 91.62 33.50
N GLN A 256 73.77 91.88 34.16
CA GLN A 256 72.42 92.07 33.59
C GLN A 256 71.44 90.90 33.31
N ASN A 257 70.21 91.17 33.77
CA ASN A 257 68.88 90.72 33.27
C ASN A 257 68.42 89.27 33.53
N GLY A 258 67.11 89.13 33.76
CA GLY A 258 66.40 87.84 33.82
C GLY A 258 65.49 87.71 35.05
N ALA A 259 64.19 87.93 34.89
CA ALA A 259 63.20 87.73 35.95
C ALA A 259 62.59 86.32 35.92
N ALA A 260 62.37 85.72 37.10
CA ALA A 260 61.30 84.75 37.33
C ALA A 260 60.95 84.69 38.82
N GLN A 261 59.67 84.57 39.15
CA GLN A 261 59.17 84.39 40.52
C GLN A 261 59.10 82.88 40.85
N SER A 262 59.42 82.48 42.09
CA SER A 262 59.10 81.13 42.59
C SER A 262 59.01 81.08 44.12
N ASP A 263 57.82 81.41 44.64
CA ASP A 263 57.34 81.15 46.00
C ASP A 263 55.80 81.31 45.93
N ARG A 264 54.93 80.56 46.63
CA ARG A 264 55.09 79.47 47.61
C ARG A 264 53.76 78.71 47.76
N ALA A 265 53.80 77.58 48.47
CA ALA A 265 52.65 76.88 49.10
C ALA A 265 51.67 76.15 48.12
N SER A 266 51.04 75.05 48.52
CA SER A 266 51.23 74.23 49.73
C SER A 266 50.93 72.76 49.47
N ALA A 267 51.60 71.86 50.20
CA ALA A 267 51.35 70.44 50.15
C ALA A 267 50.34 70.01 51.23
N GLN A 268 49.37 69.17 50.86
CA GLN A 268 48.76 68.22 51.79
C GLN A 268 48.38 66.95 51.01
N GLY A 269 49.18 65.89 51.21
CA GLY A 269 48.92 64.57 50.65
C GLY A 269 48.17 63.69 51.64
N SER A 270 47.28 62.84 51.12
CA SER A 270 46.75 61.66 51.82
C SER A 270 46.20 60.70 50.78
N GLY A 271 47.08 59.83 50.26
CA GLY A 271 46.72 58.85 49.24
C GLY A 271 46.61 57.44 49.81
N LEU A 272 45.49 56.76 49.54
CA LEU A 272 45.38 55.30 49.64
C LEU A 272 44.59 54.75 48.43
N ARG A 273 45.31 54.06 47.53
CA ARG A 273 44.81 52.89 46.77
C ARG A 273 45.16 51.63 47.60
N PRO A 274 44.78 50.39 47.24
CA PRO A 274 44.08 49.87 46.03
C PRO A 274 42.73 49.20 46.42
N GLY A 275 41.99 48.46 45.58
CA GLY A 275 42.08 48.12 44.15
C GLY A 275 41.04 47.05 43.77
N ASP A 276 40.80 46.90 42.47
CA ASP A 276 40.16 45.83 41.69
C ASP A 276 39.19 44.84 42.37
N ARG A 277 37.97 44.72 41.80
CA ARG A 277 37.51 43.45 41.17
C ARG A 277 36.21 43.56 40.36
N ASN A 278 36.23 42.83 39.24
CA ASN A 278 35.15 42.13 38.53
C ASN A 278 33.89 42.87 38.03
N PHE A 279 33.64 42.68 36.73
CA PHE A 279 32.33 42.72 36.09
C PHE A 279 31.31 41.84 36.81
N HIS A 280 30.05 42.27 36.90
CA HIS A 280 28.90 41.39 36.71
C HIS A 280 27.66 42.13 36.19
N GLN A 281 27.13 41.63 35.07
CA GLN A 281 25.71 41.39 34.81
C GLN A 281 24.67 42.52 35.04
N ARG A 282 24.33 43.22 33.95
CA ARG A 282 23.20 44.16 33.88
C ARG A 282 21.86 43.41 33.78
N SER A 283 21.18 43.18 34.90
CA SER A 283 19.78 42.73 34.90
C SER A 283 18.80 43.90 34.83
N THR A 284 17.70 43.71 34.11
CA THR A 284 16.64 44.70 33.87
C THR A 284 15.68 44.85 35.05
N SER A 285 15.16 46.06 35.31
CA SER A 285 13.73 46.26 35.65
C SER A 285 13.32 47.74 35.75
N SER A 286 12.00 47.96 35.72
CA SER A 286 11.27 49.11 36.26
C SER A 286 11.38 50.47 35.55
N VAL A 287 10.48 50.66 34.58
CA VAL A 287 10.01 52.00 34.19
C VAL A 287 9.14 52.57 35.31
N LYS A 288 9.45 53.78 35.78
CA LYS A 288 8.50 54.66 36.47
C LYS A 288 8.66 56.08 35.93
N GLY A 289 7.62 56.58 35.27
CA GLY A 289 7.56 57.97 34.82
C GLY A 289 7.20 58.92 35.95
N LEU A 290 7.75 60.14 35.91
CA LEU A 290 7.34 61.29 36.71
C LEU A 290 7.33 62.53 35.80
N GLN A 291 6.27 63.31 35.86
CA GLN A 291 6.18 64.63 35.21
C GLN A 291 6.90 65.67 36.09
N GLY A 292 7.64 66.62 35.50
CA GLY A 292 8.37 67.61 36.29
C GLY A 292 9.21 68.63 35.54
N THR A 293 8.55 69.51 34.76
CA THR A 293 9.00 70.84 34.27
C THR A 293 10.33 71.00 33.48
N PRO A 294 10.42 71.99 32.56
CA PRO A 294 11.56 72.12 31.65
C PRO A 294 12.68 73.06 32.17
N VAL A 295 13.94 72.67 32.00
CA VAL A 295 15.12 73.54 32.19
C VAL A 295 15.80 73.78 30.85
N GLN A 296 15.88 75.05 30.42
CA GLN A 296 16.61 75.44 29.21
C GLN A 296 18.12 75.42 29.42
N ARG A 297 18.83 74.59 28.63
CA ARG A 297 20.20 74.72 28.08
C ARG A 297 20.63 73.31 27.65
N SER A 298 20.83 73.06 26.36
CA SER A 298 22.10 73.43 25.71
C SER A 298 21.94 73.75 24.23
N ARG A 299 22.98 74.37 23.65
CA ARG A 299 22.98 74.87 22.26
C ARG A 299 23.35 73.77 21.28
N SER A 300 22.46 73.44 20.35
CA SER A 300 22.82 72.85 19.06
C SER A 300 22.68 73.90 17.96
N LEU A 301 23.60 73.90 16.99
CA LEU A 301 23.55 74.77 15.82
C LEU A 301 22.90 73.99 14.66
N SER A 302 21.65 74.34 14.34
CA SER A 302 20.95 73.89 13.13
C SER A 302 20.37 75.10 12.39
N PRO A 303 20.41 75.17 11.05
CA PRO A 303 19.98 76.36 10.33
C PRO A 303 18.47 76.61 10.43
N ALA A 304 18.07 77.81 10.84
CA ALA A 304 16.68 78.25 10.74
C ALA A 304 16.34 78.54 9.27
N SER A 305 15.36 77.83 8.70
CA SER A 305 14.82 78.15 7.37
C SER A 305 13.29 78.20 7.37
N SER A 306 12.76 79.35 6.93
CA SER A 306 11.35 79.66 6.61
C SER A 306 10.26 79.05 7.51
N VAL A 307 9.64 79.88 8.36
CA VAL A 307 8.27 79.66 8.85
C VAL A 307 7.33 79.50 7.65
N GLY A 308 6.46 78.50 7.69
CA GLY A 308 5.44 78.25 6.67
C GLY A 308 4.63 77.00 6.97
N LEU A 309 3.31 77.19 7.16
CA LEU A 309 2.27 76.15 7.28
C LEU A 309 2.57 75.01 8.28
N GLY A 310 2.19 75.23 9.55
CA GLY A 310 2.07 74.14 10.52
C GLY A 310 0.85 73.27 10.20
N GLY A 311 1.07 71.96 10.00
CA GLY A 311 0.06 71.01 9.56
C GLY A 311 0.71 69.70 9.10
N GLY A 312 1.14 69.64 7.84
CA GLY A 312 1.76 68.45 7.21
C GLY A 312 2.84 67.78 8.06
N ARG A 313 3.87 68.54 8.49
CA ARG A 313 4.95 68.01 9.35
C ARG A 313 4.53 67.48 10.72
N ARG A 314 3.31 67.76 11.20
CA ARG A 314 2.74 67.11 12.39
C ARG A 314 2.13 65.76 12.01
N ILE A 315 1.37 65.71 10.92
CA ILE A 315 0.79 64.48 10.36
C ILE A 315 1.88 63.49 9.93
N GLU A 316 2.93 63.94 9.23
CA GLU A 316 4.11 63.14 8.86
C GLU A 316 4.82 62.54 10.08
N ALA A 317 4.90 63.29 11.19
CA ALA A 317 5.48 62.81 12.44
C ALA A 317 4.55 61.84 13.17
N GLU A 318 3.24 62.10 13.16
CA GLU A 318 2.22 61.22 13.74
C GLU A 318 2.13 59.88 12.98
N GLN A 319 2.25 59.90 11.65
CA GLN A 319 2.37 58.70 10.80
C GLN A 319 3.63 57.90 11.14
N ARG A 320 4.82 58.52 11.12
CA ARG A 320 6.07 57.82 11.50
C ARG A 320 6.04 57.27 12.93
N ILE A 321 5.31 57.90 13.85
CA ILE A 321 5.08 57.36 15.20
C ILE A 321 4.18 56.12 15.13
N GLN A 322 3.08 56.15 14.39
CA GLN A 322 2.20 54.99 14.17
C GLN A 322 2.96 53.82 13.50
N ASP A 323 3.80 54.09 12.49
CA ASP A 323 4.63 53.06 11.85
C ASP A 323 5.64 52.41 12.81
N LEU A 324 6.24 53.21 13.71
CA LEU A 324 7.11 52.71 14.77
C LEU A 324 6.35 51.94 15.86
N GLU A 325 5.11 52.35 16.19
CA GLU A 325 4.22 51.64 17.12
C GLU A 325 3.75 50.30 16.54
N GLU A 326 3.40 50.24 15.24
CA GLU A 326 3.10 49.00 14.52
C GLU A 326 4.33 48.08 14.45
N LEU A 327 5.51 48.61 14.12
CA LEU A 327 6.74 47.83 14.09
C LEU A 327 7.09 47.28 15.49
N LEU A 328 6.90 48.08 16.55
CA LEU A 328 7.10 47.64 17.93
C LEU A 328 6.09 46.56 18.33
N GLN A 329 4.83 46.66 17.91
CA GLN A 329 3.82 45.61 18.10
C GLN A 329 4.24 44.32 17.40
N LEU A 330 4.59 44.36 16.11
CA LEU A 330 5.06 43.18 15.36
C LEU A 330 6.32 42.56 15.98
N LYS A 331 7.29 43.36 16.47
CA LYS A 331 8.47 42.84 17.19
C LYS A 331 8.09 42.24 18.54
N SER A 332 7.05 42.72 19.20
CA SER A 332 6.52 42.08 20.41
C SER A 332 5.87 40.74 20.11
N GLU A 333 5.15 40.62 18.98
CA GLU A 333 4.56 39.36 18.48
C GLU A 333 5.62 38.34 18.07
N GLU A 334 6.69 38.77 17.39
CA GLU A 334 7.86 37.93 17.06
C GLU A 334 8.47 37.33 18.34
N ASN A 335 8.68 38.16 19.37
CA ASN A 335 9.15 37.72 20.67
C ASN A 335 8.13 36.85 21.44
N GLU A 336 6.84 36.98 21.16
CA GLU A 336 5.76 36.18 21.75
C GLU A 336 5.67 34.79 21.11
N GLU A 337 5.74 34.68 19.78
CA GLU A 337 5.80 33.39 19.08
C GLU A 337 7.12 32.65 19.35
N LEU A 338 8.24 33.35 19.50
CA LEU A 338 9.50 32.77 19.99
C LEU A 338 9.34 32.14 21.38
N ARG A 339 8.69 32.84 22.32
CA ARG A 339 8.42 32.32 23.68
C ARG A 339 7.45 31.13 23.64
N LYS A 340 6.34 31.23 22.90
CA LYS A 340 5.39 30.12 22.68
C LYS A 340 6.06 28.90 22.05
N ALA A 341 6.94 29.06 21.07
CA ALA A 341 7.67 27.97 20.44
C ALA A 341 8.62 27.28 21.44
N HIS A 342 9.35 28.07 22.24
CA HIS A 342 10.20 27.55 23.30
C HIS A 342 9.40 26.81 24.39
N ASP A 343 8.28 27.38 24.85
CA ASP A 343 7.47 26.75 25.89
C ASP A 343 6.75 25.50 25.40
N LYS A 344 6.25 25.44 24.15
CA LYS A 344 5.80 24.17 23.55
C LYS A 344 6.91 23.12 23.48
N ARG A 345 8.15 23.51 23.12
CA ARG A 345 9.30 22.58 23.09
C ARG A 345 9.62 22.06 24.49
N ARG A 346 9.51 22.92 25.50
CA ARG A 346 9.65 22.58 26.92
C ARG A 346 8.51 21.67 27.41
N GLU A 347 7.26 21.91 27.01
CA GLU A 347 6.12 21.04 27.28
C GLU A 347 6.32 19.66 26.66
N ARG A 348 6.68 19.57 25.36
CA ARG A 348 7.03 18.31 24.68
C ARG A 348 8.12 17.56 25.45
N LEU A 349 9.20 18.23 25.85
CA LEU A 349 10.28 17.65 26.65
C LEU A 349 9.79 17.17 28.03
N CYS A 350 8.99 17.97 28.73
CA CYS A 350 8.40 17.59 30.01
C CYS A 350 7.47 16.37 29.89
N SER A 351 6.61 16.32 28.86
CA SER A 351 5.75 15.16 28.57
C SER A 351 6.55 13.90 28.26
N ILE A 352 7.64 14.00 27.49
CA ILE A 352 8.55 12.87 27.25
C ILE A 352 9.21 12.42 28.57
N GLN A 353 9.65 13.35 29.41
CA GLN A 353 10.23 13.03 30.72
C GLN A 353 9.22 12.43 31.71
N THR A 354 7.96 12.88 31.73
CA THR A 354 6.91 12.27 32.56
C THR A 354 6.57 10.89 32.04
N ASN A 355 6.37 10.71 30.74
CA ASN A 355 6.06 9.41 30.15
C ASN A 355 7.20 8.40 30.39
N TYR A 356 8.46 8.83 30.28
CA TYR A 356 9.61 8.01 30.61
C TYR A 356 9.72 7.67 32.10
N LYS A 357 9.36 8.60 33.01
CA LYS A 357 9.21 8.31 34.45
C LYS A 357 8.11 7.28 34.70
N THR A 358 6.91 7.49 34.13
CA THR A 358 5.78 6.56 34.26
C THR A 358 6.12 5.17 33.74
N ILE A 359 6.74 5.04 32.56
CA ILE A 359 7.18 3.74 32.02
C ILE A 359 8.25 3.11 32.91
N ARG A 360 9.24 3.89 33.38
CA ARG A 360 10.28 3.43 34.32
C ARG A 360 9.68 2.94 35.64
N ASP A 361 8.70 3.64 36.19
CA ASP A 361 8.13 3.33 37.48
C ASP A 361 7.07 2.20 37.37
N GLN A 362 6.36 2.08 36.24
CA GLN A 362 5.61 0.89 35.85
C GLN A 362 6.53 -0.33 35.68
N MET A 363 7.70 -0.18 35.06
CA MET A 363 8.69 -1.27 34.98
C MET A 363 9.14 -1.70 36.38
N LYS A 364 9.48 -0.75 37.27
CA LYS A 364 9.80 -1.07 38.67
C LYS A 364 8.63 -1.69 39.43
N GLU A 365 7.39 -1.33 39.13
CA GLU A 365 6.20 -1.89 39.77
C GLU A 365 5.92 -3.31 39.28
N MET A 366 6.10 -3.58 37.98
CA MET A 366 6.15 -4.92 37.40
C MET A 366 7.29 -5.75 38.02
N GLU A 367 8.49 -5.18 38.17
CA GLU A 367 9.64 -5.83 38.82
C GLU A 367 9.38 -6.13 40.31
N LYS A 368 8.76 -5.20 41.06
CA LYS A 368 8.37 -5.40 42.47
C LYS A 368 7.26 -6.44 42.64
N SER A 369 6.26 -6.44 41.76
CA SER A 369 5.19 -7.45 41.74
C SER A 369 5.65 -8.81 41.21
N HIS A 370 6.79 -8.86 40.51
CA HIS A 370 7.58 -10.07 40.23
C HIS A 370 8.68 -10.33 41.30
N GLY A 371 8.66 -9.61 42.43
CA GLY A 371 9.63 -9.76 43.54
C GLY A 371 9.51 -11.10 44.30
N LEU A 372 8.49 -11.90 44.00
CA LEU A 372 8.38 -13.30 44.38
C LEU A 372 8.16 -14.14 43.11
N SER A 373 9.01 -15.15 42.93
CA SER A 373 9.16 -15.96 41.70
C SER A 373 9.76 -15.21 40.50
N GLY A 374 11.04 -15.50 40.22
CA GLY A 374 11.72 -15.14 38.97
C GLY A 374 11.25 -15.95 37.77
N GLY A 375 9.94 -16.08 37.59
CA GLY A 375 9.33 -16.77 36.47
C GLY A 375 9.52 -15.97 35.18
N ARG A 376 10.22 -16.55 34.19
CA ARG A 376 10.03 -16.14 32.79
C ARG A 376 8.54 -16.23 32.51
N ARG A 377 7.93 -15.19 31.91
CA ARG A 377 6.57 -15.26 31.38
C ARG A 377 6.44 -16.56 30.60
N GLN A 378 5.45 -17.40 30.92
CA GLN A 378 5.24 -18.64 30.16
C GLN A 378 5.12 -18.27 28.68
N ARG A 379 6.09 -18.74 27.89
CA ARG A 379 5.99 -18.72 26.44
C ARG A 379 4.76 -19.59 26.12
N PRO A 380 3.76 -19.10 25.36
CA PRO A 380 2.66 -19.95 24.92
C PRO A 380 3.24 -21.22 24.31
N GLU A 381 2.70 -22.37 24.69
CA GLU A 381 3.38 -23.65 24.50
C GLU A 381 3.69 -23.90 23.01
N PRO A 382 4.79 -24.59 22.64
CA PRO A 382 5.21 -24.72 21.24
C PRO A 382 4.23 -25.43 20.29
N TRP A 383 3.08 -25.89 20.77
CA TRP A 383 1.94 -26.33 19.95
C TRP A 383 0.87 -25.24 19.76
N GLN A 384 0.67 -24.33 20.72
CA GLN A 384 -0.21 -23.15 20.58
C GLN A 384 0.36 -22.18 19.52
N LEU A 385 1.68 -22.01 19.50
CA LEU A 385 2.41 -21.18 18.52
C LEU A 385 2.64 -21.86 17.15
N ARG A 386 2.04 -23.02 16.87
CA ARG A 386 2.08 -23.68 15.54
C ARG A 386 0.92 -23.28 14.62
N GLN A 387 -0.13 -22.68 15.16
CA GLN A 387 -1.31 -22.28 14.39
C GLN A 387 -1.18 -20.86 13.81
N GLU A 388 -0.26 -20.06 14.35
CA GLU A 388 0.13 -18.76 13.82
C GLU A 388 1.60 -18.80 13.36
N ASN A 389 1.91 -18.15 12.25
CA ASN A 389 3.29 -18.00 11.77
C ASN A 389 4.07 -17.09 12.73
N SER A 390 4.66 -17.67 13.78
CA SER A 390 5.37 -16.95 14.84
C SER A 390 6.34 -15.89 14.31
N ASP A 391 7.14 -16.23 13.29
CA ASP A 391 8.11 -15.31 12.71
C ASP A 391 7.44 -14.20 11.89
N ALA A 392 6.29 -14.45 11.27
CA ALA A 392 5.48 -13.40 10.64
C ALA A 392 4.91 -12.43 11.69
N VAL A 393 4.41 -12.93 12.83
CA VAL A 393 3.94 -12.08 13.94
C VAL A 393 5.09 -11.25 14.53
N TRP A 394 6.29 -11.81 14.65
CA TRP A 394 7.47 -11.04 15.06
C TRP A 394 7.92 -10.03 14.01
N ASN A 395 7.85 -10.35 12.72
CA ASN A 395 8.17 -9.43 11.63
C ASN A 395 7.16 -8.29 11.54
N GLU A 396 5.86 -8.56 11.65
CA GLU A 396 4.82 -7.52 11.73
C GLU A 396 4.98 -6.67 12.99
N LEU A 397 5.26 -7.27 14.16
CA LEU A 397 5.51 -6.51 15.38
C LEU A 397 6.80 -5.66 15.28
N ALA A 398 7.84 -6.13 14.58
CA ALA A 398 9.05 -5.37 14.31
C ALA A 398 8.80 -4.25 13.29
N TYR A 399 8.04 -4.52 12.23
CA TYR A 399 7.59 -3.54 11.24
C TYR A 399 6.76 -2.44 11.89
N LEU A 400 5.73 -2.79 12.66
CA LEU A 400 4.89 -1.85 13.41
C LEU A 400 5.68 -1.07 14.46
N LYS A 401 6.66 -1.67 15.16
CA LYS A 401 7.56 -0.93 16.07
C LYS A 401 8.45 0.05 15.31
N ASN A 402 8.96 -0.31 14.14
CA ASN A 402 9.81 0.57 13.33
C ASN A 402 8.99 1.66 12.62
N LEU A 403 7.76 1.37 12.20
CA LEU A 403 6.80 2.32 11.67
C LEU A 403 6.36 3.31 12.76
N ASN A 404 6.02 2.84 13.96
CA ASN A 404 5.67 3.71 15.09
C ASN A 404 6.87 4.62 15.47
N ARG A 405 8.10 4.09 15.53
CA ARG A 405 9.33 4.91 15.69
C ARG A 405 9.47 5.97 14.60
N LYS A 406 9.30 5.61 13.32
CA LYS A 406 9.35 6.58 12.20
C LYS A 406 8.29 7.66 12.37
N LEU A 407 7.04 7.28 12.61
CA LEU A 407 5.92 8.19 12.82
C LEU A 407 6.12 9.09 14.06
N THR A 408 6.77 8.63 15.14
CA THR A 408 7.10 9.52 16.28
C THR A 408 8.24 10.48 15.96
N THR A 409 9.26 10.06 15.20
CA THR A 409 10.31 10.99 14.73
C THR A 409 9.78 12.00 13.71
N GLU A 410 8.94 11.58 12.77
CA GLU A 410 8.28 12.43 11.78
C GLU A 410 7.32 13.40 12.45
N LYS A 411 6.51 12.93 13.43
CA LYS A 411 5.63 13.80 14.22
C LYS A 411 6.42 14.89 14.97
N VAL A 412 7.50 14.53 15.66
CA VAL A 412 8.32 15.52 16.40
C VAL A 412 9.01 16.48 15.42
N GLY A 413 9.51 16.00 14.28
CA GLY A 413 10.07 16.83 13.23
C GLY A 413 9.05 17.86 12.71
N LEU A 414 7.85 17.41 12.33
CA LEU A 414 6.76 18.27 11.87
C LEU A 414 6.28 19.26 12.96
N GLU A 415 6.28 18.87 14.24
CA GLU A 415 5.96 19.78 15.36
C GLU A 415 7.05 20.84 15.57
N GLU A 416 8.32 20.53 15.33
CA GLU A 416 9.41 21.52 15.36
C GLU A 416 9.41 22.41 14.10
N GLU A 417 9.19 21.85 12.91
CA GLU A 417 9.01 22.61 11.66
C GLU A 417 7.84 23.60 11.73
N LEU A 418 6.69 23.19 12.27
CA LEU A 418 5.53 24.07 12.43
C LEU A 418 5.78 25.21 13.42
N ASP A 419 6.56 25.00 14.48
CA ASP A 419 6.92 26.07 15.41
C ASP A 419 8.04 26.97 14.85
N MET A 420 8.98 26.44 14.06
CA MET A 420 9.96 27.25 13.30
C MET A 420 9.27 28.12 12.25
N LEU A 421 8.35 27.57 11.45
CA LEU A 421 7.62 28.31 10.42
C LEU A 421 6.70 29.40 11.01
N ARG A 422 6.18 29.21 12.22
CA ARG A 422 5.44 30.27 12.95
C ARG A 422 6.35 31.43 13.29
N VAL A 423 7.49 31.16 13.93
CA VAL A 423 8.51 32.15 14.28
C VAL A 423 9.01 32.87 13.04
N GLN A 424 9.35 32.14 11.98
CA GLN A 424 9.77 32.71 10.71
C GLN A 424 8.67 33.59 10.12
N SER A 425 7.39 33.18 10.11
CA SER A 425 6.30 34.02 9.61
C SER A 425 6.10 35.32 10.40
N ALA A 426 6.51 35.39 11.68
CA ALA A 426 6.46 36.61 12.47
C ALA A 426 7.67 37.52 12.18
N MET A 427 8.87 36.93 12.07
CA MET A 427 10.10 37.63 11.65
C MET A 427 10.01 38.16 10.22
N ASP A 428 9.36 37.42 9.31
CA ASP A 428 9.10 37.85 7.94
C ASP A 428 8.13 39.06 7.93
N ARG A 429 7.11 39.09 8.82
CA ARG A 429 6.23 40.26 8.97
C ARG A 429 6.97 41.48 9.51
N THR A 430 7.85 41.32 10.49
CA THR A 430 8.61 42.47 11.06
C THR A 430 9.62 43.02 10.07
N THR A 431 10.42 42.15 9.43
CA THR A 431 11.39 42.55 8.40
C THR A 431 10.71 43.16 7.18
N VAL A 432 9.51 42.69 6.79
CA VAL A 432 8.72 43.35 5.74
C VAL A 432 8.27 44.76 6.15
N LYS A 433 7.79 45.00 7.38
CA LYS A 433 7.45 46.36 7.85
C LYS A 433 8.70 47.26 7.92
N GLU A 434 9.83 46.75 8.41
CA GLU A 434 11.13 47.46 8.41
C GLU A 434 11.52 47.91 7.00
N LEU A 435 11.44 47.00 6.01
CA LEU A 435 11.77 47.30 4.62
C LEU A 435 10.81 48.31 3.98
N HIS A 436 9.51 48.24 4.28
CA HIS A 436 8.55 49.26 3.83
C HIS A 436 8.89 50.64 4.39
N MET A 437 9.16 50.75 5.70
CA MET A 437 9.59 52.01 6.32
C MET A 437 10.89 52.54 5.72
N CYS A 438 11.87 51.68 5.41
CA CYS A 438 13.10 52.12 4.73
C CYS A 438 12.80 52.70 3.34
N LEU A 439 12.00 52.02 2.52
CA LEU A 439 11.63 52.47 1.18
C LEU A 439 10.79 53.77 1.21
N GLU A 440 9.94 53.94 2.22
CA GLU A 440 9.15 55.17 2.44
C GLU A 440 10.04 56.34 2.90
N ASN A 441 11.04 56.09 3.74
CA ASN A 441 12.03 57.10 4.11
C ASN A 441 12.90 57.50 2.90
N ASP A 442 13.37 56.53 2.10
CA ASP A 442 14.09 56.80 0.84
C ASP A 442 13.24 57.62 -0.14
N HIS A 443 11.95 57.29 -0.27
CA HIS A 443 10.99 58.03 -1.09
C HIS A 443 10.80 59.48 -0.58
N GLN A 444 10.63 59.66 0.74
CA GLN A 444 10.50 60.97 1.37
C GLN A 444 11.80 61.80 1.27
N GLU A 445 12.98 61.18 1.34
CA GLU A 445 14.26 61.83 1.06
C GLU A 445 14.40 62.25 -0.41
N LEU A 446 13.98 61.40 -1.35
CA LEU A 446 13.98 61.74 -2.78
C LEU A 446 13.03 62.91 -3.09
N LEU A 447 11.85 62.95 -2.47
CA LEU A 447 10.93 64.09 -2.56
C LEU A 447 11.53 65.36 -1.97
N GLN A 448 12.23 65.28 -0.83
CA GLN A 448 12.94 66.41 -0.23
C GLN A 448 14.07 66.91 -1.13
N LYS A 449 14.93 66.03 -1.65
CA LYS A 449 16.01 66.36 -2.60
C LYS A 449 15.46 67.02 -3.87
N MET A 450 14.33 66.53 -4.39
CA MET A 450 13.64 67.14 -5.53
C MET A 450 13.07 68.54 -5.21
N ALA A 451 12.53 68.76 -4.01
CA ALA A 451 12.02 70.06 -3.56
C ALA A 451 13.15 71.07 -3.28
N GLU A 452 14.29 70.60 -2.74
CA GLU A 452 15.50 71.39 -2.57
C GLU A 452 16.11 71.78 -3.92
N GLU A 453 16.21 70.84 -4.87
CA GLU A 453 16.60 71.13 -6.24
C GLU A 453 15.68 72.17 -6.90
N GLN A 454 14.36 72.12 -6.68
CA GLN A 454 13.43 73.13 -7.17
C GLN A 454 13.63 74.49 -6.50
N ARG A 455 13.90 74.53 -5.18
CA ARG A 455 14.27 75.77 -4.47
C ARG A 455 15.57 76.37 -5.02
N VAL A 456 16.61 75.57 -5.25
CA VAL A 456 17.88 76.01 -5.87
C VAL A 456 17.67 76.53 -7.30
N LYS A 457 16.75 75.92 -8.07
CA LYS A 457 16.37 76.38 -9.42
C LYS A 457 15.50 77.64 -9.42
N SER A 458 14.94 78.06 -8.28
CA SER A 458 14.06 79.23 -8.15
C SER A 458 14.77 80.54 -7.80
N SER A 459 16.02 80.47 -7.33
CA SER A 459 16.78 81.62 -6.80
C SER A 459 17.75 82.27 -7.80
N THR A 460 17.74 81.88 -9.09
CA THR A 460 18.49 82.55 -10.17
C THR A 460 17.66 82.78 -11.43
N PRO A 461 17.43 84.04 -11.87
CA PRO A 461 16.71 84.32 -13.11
C PRO A 461 17.64 84.22 -14.33
N SER A 462 17.65 83.06 -15.01
CA SER A 462 18.42 82.86 -16.25
C SER A 462 17.52 82.58 -17.47
N LYS A 463 18.01 83.01 -18.65
CA LYS A 463 17.20 83.30 -19.84
C LYS A 463 16.66 82.02 -20.55
N PRO A 464 15.44 82.06 -21.12
CA PRO A 464 14.92 80.96 -21.93
C PRO A 464 15.41 81.03 -23.39
N SER A 465 15.99 79.93 -23.90
CA SER A 465 16.18 79.75 -25.36
C SER A 465 16.28 78.27 -25.76
N LEU A 466 17.10 77.47 -25.08
CA LEU A 466 17.36 76.05 -25.46
C LEU A 466 16.78 75.01 -24.49
N SER A 467 16.63 75.33 -23.21
CA SER A 467 16.00 74.43 -22.23
C SER A 467 14.50 74.21 -22.47
N SER A 468 13.79 75.24 -22.92
CA SER A 468 12.32 75.23 -23.04
C SER A 468 11.78 74.17 -24.02
N SER A 469 12.49 73.88 -25.12
CA SER A 469 12.07 72.83 -26.05
C SER A 469 12.18 71.44 -25.43
N ARG A 470 13.32 71.14 -24.78
CA ARG A 470 13.55 69.88 -24.06
C ARG A 470 12.58 69.72 -22.88
N LEU A 471 12.28 70.80 -22.15
CA LEU A 471 11.26 70.82 -21.09
C LEU A 471 9.84 70.59 -21.63
N LYS A 472 9.47 71.18 -22.77
CA LYS A 472 8.17 70.91 -23.41
C LYS A 472 8.06 69.47 -23.92
N GLN A 473 9.15 68.87 -24.39
CA GLN A 473 9.22 67.45 -24.72
C GLN A 473 9.13 66.57 -23.47
N SER A 474 9.82 66.90 -22.38
CA SER A 474 9.71 66.13 -21.13
C SER A 474 8.34 66.26 -20.50
N PHE A 475 7.69 67.44 -20.51
CA PHE A 475 6.31 67.59 -20.03
C PHE A 475 5.29 66.81 -20.88
N LYS A 476 5.48 66.74 -22.21
CA LYS A 476 4.67 65.83 -23.06
C LYS A 476 4.87 64.37 -22.66
N LYS A 477 6.12 63.93 -22.54
CA LYS A 477 6.45 62.55 -22.13
C LYS A 477 5.98 62.21 -20.72
N VAL A 478 6.04 63.15 -19.78
CA VAL A 478 5.47 63.02 -18.43
C VAL A 478 3.96 62.88 -18.52
N LYS A 479 3.26 63.74 -19.28
CA LYS A 479 1.81 63.61 -19.47
C LYS A 479 1.39 62.29 -20.16
N GLU A 480 2.18 61.80 -21.10
CA GLU A 480 2.00 60.48 -21.72
C GLU A 480 2.24 59.34 -20.72
N LEU A 481 3.16 59.51 -19.76
CA LEU A 481 3.40 58.55 -18.68
C LEU A 481 2.32 58.62 -17.59
N GLU A 482 1.85 59.80 -17.21
CA GLU A 482 0.69 60.02 -16.33
C GLU A 482 -0.56 59.34 -16.90
N GLN A 483 -0.84 59.54 -18.20
CA GLN A 483 -1.97 58.87 -18.86
C GLN A 483 -1.81 57.33 -18.89
N ARG A 484 -0.60 56.81 -19.07
CA ARG A 484 -0.33 55.37 -18.97
C ARG A 484 -0.50 54.87 -17.54
N MET A 485 0.01 55.61 -16.55
CA MET A 485 -0.11 55.31 -15.13
C MET A 485 -1.57 55.24 -14.71
N MET A 486 -2.38 56.26 -15.02
CA MET A 486 -3.83 56.24 -14.80
C MET A 486 -4.49 55.03 -15.47
N SER A 487 -4.13 54.69 -16.72
CA SER A 487 -4.71 53.53 -17.41
C SER A 487 -4.29 52.18 -16.80
N LEU A 488 -3.15 52.12 -16.10
CA LEU A 488 -2.68 50.95 -15.35
C LEU A 488 -3.32 50.89 -13.96
N GLU A 489 -3.55 52.03 -13.31
CA GLU A 489 -4.33 52.14 -12.07
C GLU A 489 -5.78 51.70 -12.31
N GLU A 490 -6.42 52.16 -13.39
CA GLU A 490 -7.73 51.68 -13.84
C GLU A 490 -7.73 50.15 -14.07
N GLN A 491 -6.72 49.61 -14.77
CA GLN A 491 -6.60 48.16 -14.99
C GLN A 491 -6.37 47.38 -13.68
N THR A 492 -5.54 47.86 -12.76
CA THR A 492 -5.33 47.20 -11.46
C THR A 492 -6.55 47.28 -10.56
N ASN A 493 -7.37 48.32 -10.67
CA ASN A 493 -8.65 48.41 -9.96
C ASN A 493 -9.69 47.47 -10.57
N VAL A 494 -9.79 47.36 -11.90
CA VAL A 494 -10.63 46.33 -12.55
C VAL A 494 -10.18 44.91 -12.16
N LEU A 495 -8.87 44.64 -12.13
CA LEU A 495 -8.33 43.35 -11.67
C LEU A 495 -8.58 43.10 -10.17
N ARG A 496 -8.69 44.15 -9.35
CA ARG A 496 -9.09 44.06 -7.93
C ARG A 496 -10.56 43.67 -7.80
N GLU A 497 -11.44 44.33 -8.56
CA GLU A 497 -12.87 44.00 -8.63
C GLU A 497 -13.11 42.58 -9.18
N GLU A 498 -12.36 42.16 -10.20
CA GLU A 498 -12.40 40.78 -10.71
C GLU A 498 -11.93 39.78 -9.64
N LYS A 499 -10.82 40.08 -8.93
CA LYS A 499 -10.34 39.25 -7.81
C LYS A 499 -11.39 39.11 -6.71
N GLU A 500 -12.05 40.20 -6.33
CA GLU A 500 -13.12 40.19 -5.32
C GLU A 500 -14.35 39.38 -5.79
N GLN A 501 -14.74 39.51 -7.06
CA GLN A 501 -15.79 38.68 -7.66
C GLN A 501 -15.40 37.19 -7.72
N ILE A 502 -14.13 36.86 -7.97
CA ILE A 502 -13.61 35.49 -7.95
C ILE A 502 -13.61 34.93 -6.52
N LEU A 503 -13.22 35.74 -5.51
CA LEU A 503 -13.29 35.34 -4.11
C LEU A 503 -14.73 35.04 -3.67
N GLN A 504 -15.67 35.94 -3.97
CA GLN A 504 -17.11 35.71 -3.74
C GLN A 504 -17.62 34.46 -4.48
N ALA A 505 -17.21 34.23 -5.73
CA ALA A 505 -17.59 33.05 -6.49
C ALA A 505 -17.00 31.74 -5.91
N ASN A 506 -15.80 31.79 -5.33
CA ASN A 506 -15.16 30.68 -4.63
C ASN A 506 -15.85 30.39 -3.29
N GLU A 507 -16.16 31.41 -2.49
CA GLU A 507 -16.97 31.27 -1.27
C GLU A 507 -18.35 30.66 -1.59
N ASP A 508 -18.99 31.16 -2.65
CA ASP A 508 -20.28 30.67 -3.12
C ASP A 508 -20.18 29.24 -3.69
N LEU A 509 -19.02 28.81 -4.22
CA LEU A 509 -18.73 27.41 -4.57
C LEU A 509 -18.57 26.55 -3.31
N ASP A 510 -17.79 27.01 -2.34
CA ASP A 510 -17.53 26.35 -1.06
C ASP A 510 -18.84 26.06 -0.30
N HIS A 511 -19.76 27.03 -0.26
CA HIS A 511 -21.09 26.83 0.33
C HIS A 511 -21.92 25.77 -0.43
N LYS A 512 -21.73 25.60 -1.73
CA LYS A 512 -22.34 24.50 -2.51
C LYS A 512 -21.66 23.17 -2.23
N CYS A 513 -20.33 23.12 -2.13
CA CYS A 513 -19.56 21.93 -1.77
C CYS A 513 -19.91 21.42 -0.36
N ARG A 514 -19.94 22.30 0.65
CA ARG A 514 -20.35 21.97 2.03
C ARG A 514 -21.79 21.44 2.08
N ARG A 515 -22.71 22.00 1.29
CA ARG A 515 -24.09 21.51 1.15
C ARG A 515 -24.18 20.15 0.46
N LEU A 516 -23.40 19.91 -0.59
CA LEU A 516 -23.35 18.61 -1.26
C LEU A 516 -22.76 17.52 -0.35
N GLN A 517 -21.72 17.86 0.42
CA GLN A 517 -21.15 16.97 1.43
C GLN A 517 -22.19 16.60 2.50
N ALA A 518 -22.92 17.59 3.04
CA ALA A 518 -23.99 17.35 4.01
C ALA A 518 -25.13 16.46 3.45
N LEU A 519 -25.46 16.57 2.16
CA LEU A 519 -26.43 15.70 1.49
C LEU A 519 -25.89 14.28 1.30
N ILE A 520 -24.62 14.12 0.90
CA ILE A 520 -23.96 12.80 0.79
C ILE A 520 -23.93 12.10 2.15
N ASP A 521 -23.58 12.83 3.22
CA ASP A 521 -23.55 12.26 4.56
C ASP A 521 -24.95 12.01 5.13
N HIS A 522 -25.99 12.72 4.68
CA HIS A 522 -27.37 12.36 5.01
C HIS A 522 -27.82 11.08 4.31
N LEU A 523 -27.51 10.93 3.02
CA LEU A 523 -27.79 9.69 2.27
C LEU A 523 -27.08 8.49 2.88
N ARG A 524 -25.79 8.62 3.23
CA ARG A 524 -25.02 7.57 3.93
C ARG A 524 -25.66 7.12 5.24
N ARG A 525 -26.12 8.06 6.09
CA ARG A 525 -26.86 7.72 7.32
C ARG A 525 -28.14 6.96 7.01
N GLN A 526 -28.87 7.38 5.97
CA GLN A 526 -30.09 6.72 5.54
C GLN A 526 -29.83 5.35 4.86
N GLU A 527 -28.63 5.10 4.37
CA GLU A 527 -28.18 3.78 3.89
C GLU A 527 -27.82 2.88 5.08
N THR A 528 -27.05 3.35 6.06
CA THR A 528 -26.76 2.59 7.29
C THR A 528 -28.03 2.26 8.09
N GLU A 529 -28.98 3.20 8.20
CA GLU A 529 -30.29 2.96 8.84
C GLU A 529 -31.09 1.85 8.11
N ARG A 530 -31.00 1.77 6.77
CA ARG A 530 -31.64 0.69 5.99
C ARG A 530 -30.94 -0.65 6.17
N GLU A 531 -29.61 -0.66 6.22
CA GLU A 531 -28.84 -1.88 6.49
C GLU A 531 -29.10 -2.41 7.90
N GLU A 532 -29.17 -1.54 8.91
CA GLU A 532 -29.53 -1.92 10.28
C GLU A 532 -30.98 -2.44 10.36
N GLN A 533 -31.91 -1.85 9.63
CA GLN A 533 -33.28 -2.36 9.48
C GLN A 533 -33.35 -3.70 8.72
N ALA A 534 -32.43 -3.97 7.78
CA ALA A 534 -32.36 -5.26 7.10
C ALA A 534 -31.76 -6.35 8.02
N ARG A 535 -30.67 -6.04 8.72
CA ARG A 535 -29.99 -6.95 9.67
C ARG A 535 -30.87 -7.30 10.88
N SER A 536 -31.61 -6.34 11.42
CA SER A 536 -32.58 -6.61 12.51
C SER A 536 -33.77 -7.45 12.04
N ARG A 537 -34.19 -7.34 10.77
CA ARG A 537 -35.21 -8.23 10.19
C ARG A 537 -34.69 -9.65 9.97
N SER A 538 -33.47 -9.83 9.46
CA SER A 538 -32.90 -11.18 9.30
C SER A 538 -32.72 -11.86 10.67
N LEU A 539 -32.16 -11.16 11.66
CA LEU A 539 -32.03 -11.69 13.02
C LEU A 539 -33.39 -12.10 13.62
N ALA A 540 -34.45 -11.31 13.41
CA ALA A 540 -35.79 -11.67 13.86
C ALA A 540 -36.40 -12.88 13.10
N GLN A 541 -35.96 -13.16 11.87
CA GLN A 541 -36.33 -14.36 11.12
C GLN A 541 -35.52 -15.58 11.58
N ASP A 542 -34.22 -15.40 11.83
CA ASP A 542 -33.34 -16.44 12.41
C ASP A 542 -33.84 -16.88 13.80
N GLU A 543 -34.24 -15.93 14.66
CA GLU A 543 -34.86 -16.21 15.95
C GLU A 543 -36.19 -17.00 15.82
N GLN A 544 -37.02 -16.66 14.83
CA GLN A 544 -38.27 -17.41 14.55
C GLN A 544 -37.96 -18.84 14.11
N HIS A 545 -37.04 -19.05 13.18
CA HIS A 545 -36.66 -20.38 12.71
C HIS A 545 -35.98 -21.22 13.81
N CYS A 546 -35.16 -20.61 14.68
CA CYS A 546 -34.65 -21.27 15.87
C CYS A 546 -35.78 -21.70 16.83
N GLY A 547 -36.82 -20.89 17.00
CA GLY A 547 -38.03 -21.23 17.76
C GLY A 547 -38.81 -22.40 17.15
N GLU A 548 -38.96 -22.43 15.83
CA GLU A 548 -39.59 -23.53 15.09
C GLU A 548 -38.81 -24.84 15.24
N ILE A 549 -37.48 -24.79 15.10
CA ILE A 549 -36.58 -25.94 15.30
C ILE A 549 -36.71 -26.48 16.73
N ALA A 550 -36.63 -25.63 17.75
CA ALA A 550 -36.77 -26.04 19.14
C ALA A 550 -38.17 -26.66 19.44
N ALA A 551 -39.23 -26.17 18.79
CA ALA A 551 -40.57 -26.76 18.91
C ALA A 551 -40.67 -28.13 18.22
N LEU A 552 -39.99 -28.33 17.08
CA LEU A 552 -39.90 -29.63 16.40
C LEU A 552 -39.07 -30.64 17.20
N GLU A 553 -37.94 -30.22 17.78
CA GLU A 553 -37.13 -31.03 18.70
C GLU A 553 -37.94 -31.44 19.94
N ALA A 554 -38.71 -30.53 20.54
CA ALA A 554 -39.59 -30.83 21.66
C ALA A 554 -40.66 -31.88 21.30
N ARG A 555 -41.26 -31.80 20.11
CA ARG A 555 -42.21 -32.81 19.59
C ARG A 555 -41.55 -34.16 19.33
N LEU A 556 -40.32 -34.17 18.81
CA LEU A 556 -39.54 -35.39 18.57
C LEU A 556 -39.10 -36.04 19.90
N ALA A 557 -38.71 -35.25 20.90
CA ALA A 557 -38.44 -35.74 22.25
C ALA A 557 -39.70 -36.26 22.96
N ALA A 558 -40.89 -35.72 22.64
CA ALA A 558 -42.17 -36.24 23.11
C ALA A 558 -42.50 -37.60 22.47
N SER A 559 -42.37 -37.76 21.15
CA SER A 559 -42.63 -39.04 20.48
C SER A 559 -41.62 -40.12 20.90
N GLN A 560 -40.36 -39.79 21.17
CA GLN A 560 -39.39 -40.70 21.78
C GLN A 560 -39.83 -41.17 23.19
N LYS A 561 -40.42 -40.28 24.00
CA LYS A 561 -41.01 -40.63 25.32
C LYS A 561 -42.26 -41.52 25.18
N GLU A 562 -42.91 -41.56 24.03
CA GLU A 562 -44.03 -42.46 23.74
C GLU A 562 -43.55 -43.81 23.21
N ILE A 563 -42.60 -43.82 22.27
CA ILE A 563 -41.92 -45.02 21.76
C ILE A 563 -41.28 -45.81 22.92
N THR A 564 -40.69 -45.14 23.90
CA THR A 564 -40.13 -45.80 25.10
C THR A 564 -41.20 -46.38 26.03
N LYS A 565 -42.36 -45.73 26.20
CA LYS A 565 -43.52 -46.31 26.91
C LYS A 565 -44.05 -47.55 26.18
N LEU A 566 -44.24 -47.49 24.86
CA LEU A 566 -44.71 -48.60 24.04
C LEU A 566 -43.73 -49.79 24.09
N ASN A 567 -42.42 -49.54 24.00
CA ASN A 567 -41.39 -50.57 24.17
C ASN A 567 -41.43 -51.20 25.57
N HIS A 568 -41.72 -50.44 26.63
CA HIS A 568 -41.90 -50.99 27.97
C HIS A 568 -43.15 -51.87 28.09
N GLN A 569 -44.28 -51.46 27.48
CA GLN A 569 -45.50 -52.29 27.40
C GLN A 569 -45.26 -53.58 26.61
N LEU A 570 -44.55 -53.51 25.48
CA LEU A 570 -44.18 -54.67 24.66
C LEU A 570 -43.26 -55.63 25.45
N LEU A 571 -42.33 -55.09 26.25
CA LEU A 571 -41.48 -55.89 27.15
C LEU A 571 -42.30 -56.58 28.25
N LYS A 572 -43.31 -55.91 28.83
CA LYS A 572 -44.23 -56.50 29.81
C LYS A 572 -45.05 -57.64 29.19
N LEU A 573 -45.63 -57.42 28.01
CA LEU A 573 -46.36 -58.46 27.25
C LEU A 573 -45.46 -59.67 26.92
N ARG A 574 -44.17 -59.44 26.59
CA ARG A 574 -43.19 -60.53 26.41
C ARG A 574 -42.92 -61.32 27.70
N GLN A 575 -42.92 -60.67 28.86
CA GLN A 575 -42.78 -61.36 30.16
C GLN A 575 -44.03 -62.18 30.48
N GLU A 576 -45.23 -61.61 30.28
CA GLU A 576 -46.51 -62.29 30.49
C GLU A 576 -46.66 -63.51 29.57
N LEU A 577 -46.32 -63.39 28.28
CA LEU A 577 -46.26 -64.52 27.34
C LEU A 577 -45.19 -65.56 27.72
N GLY A 578 -44.09 -65.13 28.35
CA GLY A 578 -43.07 -66.02 28.92
C GLY A 578 -43.62 -66.86 30.08
N ILE A 579 -44.37 -66.23 30.99
CA ILE A 579 -45.03 -66.89 32.12
C ILE A 579 -46.09 -67.89 31.62
N VAL A 580 -46.92 -67.52 30.65
CA VAL A 580 -47.93 -68.42 30.06
C VAL A 580 -47.28 -69.63 29.36
N ARG A 581 -46.15 -69.44 28.65
CA ARG A 581 -45.38 -70.56 28.07
C ARG A 581 -44.82 -71.47 29.17
N ALA A 582 -44.20 -70.91 30.20
CA ALA A 582 -43.66 -71.68 31.32
C ALA A 582 -44.74 -72.48 32.06
N ALA A 583 -45.93 -71.89 32.28
CA ALA A 583 -47.07 -72.58 32.88
C ALA A 583 -47.57 -73.75 32.00
N ARG A 584 -47.78 -73.51 30.69
CA ARG A 584 -48.16 -74.56 29.72
C ARG A 584 -47.15 -75.70 29.71
N ASP A 585 -45.86 -75.39 29.72
CA ASP A 585 -44.79 -76.39 29.63
C ASP A 585 -44.62 -77.14 30.97
N PHE A 586 -44.89 -76.50 32.11
CA PHE A 586 -45.03 -77.18 33.42
C PHE A 586 -46.20 -78.16 33.44
N TYR A 587 -47.38 -77.79 32.95
CA TYR A 587 -48.52 -78.72 32.83
C TYR A 587 -48.22 -79.88 31.87
N ARG A 588 -47.50 -79.62 30.77
CA ARG A 588 -47.02 -80.67 29.85
C ARG A 588 -46.06 -81.64 30.54
N SER A 589 -45.11 -81.15 31.33
CA SER A 589 -44.21 -82.02 32.12
C SER A 589 -44.96 -82.82 33.18
N ARG A 590 -46.04 -82.29 33.77
CA ARG A 590 -46.87 -82.99 34.75
C ARG A 590 -47.76 -84.09 34.15
N ALA A 591 -48.04 -84.04 32.85
CA ALA A 591 -48.81 -85.08 32.14
C ALA A 591 -48.02 -86.37 31.88
N ALA A 592 -46.68 -86.34 31.97
CA ALA A 592 -45.82 -87.51 31.81
C ALA A 592 -45.54 -88.17 33.18
N GLY A 593 -46.54 -88.90 33.70
CA GLY A 593 -46.45 -89.59 35.00
C GLY A 593 -45.52 -90.82 35.00
N PRO A 594 -44.70 -91.04 36.05
CA PRO A 594 -43.75 -92.15 36.11
C PRO A 594 -44.36 -93.45 36.70
N ALA A 595 -43.94 -94.61 36.18
CA ALA A 595 -44.29 -95.93 36.69
C ALA A 595 -43.13 -96.59 37.48
N ARG A 596 -43.51 -97.43 38.46
CA ARG A 596 -42.65 -98.26 39.33
C ARG A 596 -42.05 -99.47 38.58
N ALA A 597 -41.02 -100.18 39.05
CA ALA A 597 -39.96 -99.90 40.04
C ALA A 597 -38.91 -101.05 40.02
N ALA A 598 -37.77 -100.84 40.70
CA ALA A 598 -36.81 -101.83 41.22
C ALA A 598 -36.06 -102.77 40.24
N GLY A 599 -34.79 -103.07 40.56
CA GLY A 599 -34.16 -104.35 40.18
C GLY A 599 -32.81 -104.34 39.45
N THR A 600 -31.72 -104.29 40.24
CA THR A 600 -30.46 -105.05 40.03
C THR A 600 -29.45 -104.71 38.89
N ALA A 601 -28.18 -105.00 39.23
CA ALA A 601 -27.05 -105.38 38.37
C ALA A 601 -26.32 -104.30 37.50
N ASN A 602 -25.01 -104.18 37.76
CA ASN A 602 -24.03 -103.58 36.86
C ASN A 602 -23.77 -104.49 35.65
N SER A 603 -23.42 -103.92 34.49
CA SER A 603 -22.07 -104.12 33.89
C SER A 603 -21.87 -103.41 32.53
N ILE A 604 -20.59 -103.19 32.20
CA ILE A 604 -20.00 -103.07 30.85
C ILE A 604 -20.58 -102.01 29.89
N SER A 605 -20.01 -100.82 30.00
CA SER A 605 -19.35 -100.07 28.90
C SER A 605 -19.60 -100.57 27.45
N GLY A 606 -20.33 -99.79 26.63
CA GLY A 606 -20.44 -100.10 25.20
C GLY A 606 -21.18 -99.09 24.30
N LYS A 607 -20.40 -98.19 23.66
CA LYS A 607 -20.63 -97.58 22.32
C LYS A 607 -21.76 -96.53 22.10
N VAL A 608 -21.41 -95.55 21.24
CA VAL A 608 -22.23 -94.57 20.48
C VAL A 608 -23.09 -93.52 21.23
N LYS A 609 -22.40 -92.43 21.60
CA LYS A 609 -22.73 -91.01 21.35
C LYS A 609 -24.15 -90.64 20.84
N LEU A 610 -24.80 -89.68 21.52
CA LEU A 610 -25.21 -88.38 20.92
C LEU A 610 -25.61 -87.35 22.02
N LYS A 611 -25.26 -86.06 21.80
CA LYS A 611 -25.78 -84.80 22.42
C LYS A 611 -26.53 -84.93 23.78
N THR A 612 -26.07 -84.42 24.92
CA THR A 612 -25.80 -82.98 25.23
C THR A 612 -25.12 -82.76 26.59
N SER A 613 -24.24 -81.76 26.69
CA SER A 613 -23.96 -80.96 27.90
C SER A 613 -23.48 -79.56 27.43
N TRP A 614 -24.08 -78.42 27.80
CA TRP A 614 -24.46 -77.80 29.08
C TRP A 614 -23.36 -76.90 29.70
N HIS A 615 -23.62 -75.59 29.59
CA HIS A 615 -23.32 -74.51 30.55
C HIS A 615 -21.89 -74.23 31.05
N ARG A 616 -21.52 -72.94 30.98
CA ARG A 616 -21.13 -72.13 32.16
C ARG A 616 -21.48 -70.65 31.92
N GLY A 617 -22.04 -69.99 32.95
CA GLY A 617 -21.94 -68.53 33.15
C GLY A 617 -20.82 -68.25 34.18
N PRO A 618 -20.88 -67.19 35.03
CA PRO A 618 -21.87 -66.11 35.12
C PRO A 618 -21.33 -64.64 34.89
N PRO A 619 -21.17 -63.72 35.89
CA PRO A 619 -22.11 -62.61 36.14
C PRO A 619 -21.56 -61.18 35.91
N ARG A 620 -22.42 -60.17 36.17
CA ARG A 620 -22.11 -58.72 36.26
C ARG A 620 -21.12 -58.36 37.39
N ARG A 621 -20.23 -57.37 37.15
CA ARG A 621 -20.36 -55.96 37.65
C ARG A 621 -19.18 -55.05 37.24
N ARG A 622 -19.51 -53.78 36.89
CA ARG A 622 -18.79 -52.47 37.00
C ARG A 622 -17.24 -52.45 36.83
N THR A 623 -16.62 -51.47 36.13
CA THR A 623 -16.98 -50.04 36.01
C THR A 623 -16.59 -49.44 34.62
N HIS A 624 -16.94 -48.17 34.38
CA HIS A 624 -16.76 -47.32 33.17
C HIS A 624 -15.28 -46.85 32.94
N PRO A 625 -14.88 -46.13 31.85
CA PRO A 625 -15.74 -45.37 30.91
C PRO A 625 -15.39 -45.24 29.38
N THR A 626 -16.42 -44.84 28.61
CA THR A 626 -16.46 -43.97 27.37
C THR A 626 -15.98 -44.40 25.96
N VAL A 627 -16.84 -44.07 24.97
CA VAL A 627 -16.64 -43.75 23.52
C VAL A 627 -16.03 -44.85 22.61
N SER A 628 -16.79 -45.55 21.74
CA SER A 628 -17.41 -45.17 20.44
C SER A 628 -16.39 -45.03 19.28
N SER A 629 -16.18 -46.05 18.43
CA SER A 629 -16.96 -46.41 17.21
C SER A 629 -16.41 -45.76 15.91
N ASN A 630 -16.20 -46.42 14.77
CA ASN A 630 -16.42 -47.82 14.32
C ASN A 630 -15.38 -48.27 13.25
N GLN A 631 -15.24 -49.59 13.05
CA GLN A 631 -14.68 -50.25 11.85
C GLN A 631 -15.77 -51.19 11.28
N ALA A 632 -16.09 -51.23 9.99
CA ALA A 632 -15.41 -51.86 8.83
C ALA A 632 -15.70 -53.37 8.64
N ILE A 633 -16.13 -53.76 7.42
CA ILE A 633 -16.41 -55.11 6.84
C ILE A 633 -16.96 -54.86 5.41
N SER A 634 -16.64 -55.47 4.26
CA SER A 634 -15.68 -56.50 3.79
C SER A 634 -15.86 -57.95 4.30
N TRP A 635 -15.65 -59.03 3.51
CA TRP A 635 -14.85 -59.24 2.28
C TRP A 635 -15.44 -60.28 1.30
N GLN A 636 -15.08 -60.19 0.01
CA GLN A 636 -14.69 -61.29 -0.92
C GLN A 636 -14.45 -60.74 -2.35
N GLY A 637 -13.45 -61.14 -3.16
CA GLY A 637 -12.18 -61.83 -2.86
C GLY A 637 -11.63 -62.71 -4.00
N ARG A 638 -10.43 -62.40 -4.55
CA ARG A 638 -9.44 -63.36 -5.14
C ARG A 638 -8.10 -62.69 -5.50
N SER A 639 -7.04 -63.49 -5.58
CA SER A 639 -5.60 -63.19 -5.80
C SER A 639 -5.16 -63.64 -7.23
N PRO A 640 -3.89 -63.50 -7.74
CA PRO A 640 -2.61 -63.33 -6.99
C PRO A 640 -1.39 -62.56 -7.62
N SER A 641 -0.64 -61.80 -6.78
CA SER A 641 0.87 -61.72 -6.69
C SER A 641 1.74 -61.33 -7.93
N PRO A 642 3.08 -61.07 -7.82
CA PRO A 642 3.98 -60.99 -6.63
C PRO A 642 4.95 -59.75 -6.56
N THR A 643 5.70 -59.66 -5.44
CA THR A 643 7.06 -59.09 -5.24
C THR A 643 7.53 -57.76 -5.85
N LYS A 644 7.75 -56.77 -4.98
CA LYS A 644 9.06 -56.33 -4.43
C LYS A 644 10.28 -56.19 -5.38
N ASP A 645 10.80 -54.96 -5.51
CA ASP A 645 12.11 -54.47 -4.98
C ASP A 645 12.22 -52.96 -5.30
N GLU A 646 12.53 -52.06 -4.36
CA GLU A 646 13.85 -51.74 -3.78
C GLU A 646 14.85 -51.10 -4.76
N TRP A 647 14.74 -49.77 -4.93
CA TRP A 647 15.83 -48.84 -5.27
C TRP A 647 15.60 -47.47 -4.62
N GLU A 648 16.66 -46.68 -4.48
CA GLU A 648 16.80 -45.68 -3.40
C GLU A 648 16.56 -44.21 -3.81
N ASP A 649 16.52 -43.36 -2.77
CA ASP A 649 16.40 -41.90 -2.75
C ASP A 649 17.39 -41.15 -3.67
N MET A 650 16.86 -40.21 -4.47
CA MET A 650 17.62 -39.12 -5.09
C MET A 650 16.81 -37.82 -5.04
N SER A 651 16.75 -37.22 -3.85
CA SER A 651 16.06 -35.96 -3.56
C SER A 651 16.70 -34.73 -4.24
N ALA A 652 15.96 -33.99 -5.07
CA ALA A 652 16.23 -32.57 -5.36
C ALA A 652 15.03 -31.79 -5.97
N ALA A 653 14.75 -30.62 -5.39
CA ALA A 653 14.09 -29.43 -5.95
C ALA A 653 12.64 -29.49 -6.47
N SER A 654 11.79 -28.69 -5.80
CA SER A 654 10.45 -28.24 -6.18
C SER A 654 10.37 -27.55 -7.55
N ASP A 655 9.19 -27.59 -8.19
CA ASP A 655 8.25 -26.46 -8.00
C ASP A 655 6.78 -26.89 -8.22
N SER A 656 5.83 -26.08 -7.77
CA SER A 656 4.40 -26.45 -7.74
C SER A 656 3.61 -26.10 -9.00
N GLY A 657 2.76 -27.03 -9.44
CA GLY A 657 1.76 -26.81 -10.48
C GLY A 657 0.62 -27.81 -10.34
N GLU A 658 -0.52 -27.37 -9.82
CA GLU A 658 -1.70 -28.22 -9.63
C GLU A 658 -2.38 -28.52 -10.98
N GLU A 659 -2.76 -29.78 -11.18
CA GLU A 659 -3.58 -30.21 -12.31
C GLU A 659 -5.03 -29.71 -12.13
N TYR A 660 -5.78 -29.50 -13.22
CA TYR A 660 -7.13 -30.08 -13.33
C TYR A 660 -7.66 -30.13 -14.79
N SER A 661 -7.85 -31.36 -15.25
CA SER A 661 -8.86 -31.90 -16.19
C SER A 661 -9.40 -31.10 -17.41
N ASP A 662 -9.26 -31.79 -18.56
CA ASP A 662 -10.37 -32.30 -19.40
C ASP A 662 -11.30 -31.31 -20.14
N SER A 663 -11.59 -31.63 -21.42
CA SER A 663 -12.54 -30.92 -22.28
C SER A 663 -12.94 -31.75 -23.51
N LEU A 664 -13.59 -32.89 -23.29
CA LEU A 664 -14.42 -33.53 -24.32
C LEU A 664 -15.54 -32.57 -24.78
N SER A 665 -15.46 -32.10 -26.03
CA SER A 665 -16.50 -31.24 -26.63
C SER A 665 -17.16 -31.91 -27.82
N ARG A 666 -18.33 -32.53 -27.58
CA ARG A 666 -19.18 -33.09 -28.64
C ARG A 666 -20.21 -32.06 -29.11
N ALA A 667 -20.31 -31.86 -30.42
CA ALA A 667 -21.23 -30.90 -31.00
C ALA A 667 -22.71 -31.28 -30.81
N SER A 668 -23.57 -30.26 -30.75
CA SER A 668 -24.99 -30.38 -31.11
C SER A 668 -25.34 -29.29 -32.12
N SER A 669 -26.13 -29.63 -33.13
CA SER A 669 -26.34 -28.83 -34.33
C SER A 669 -27.50 -27.83 -34.19
N GLY A 670 -27.33 -26.66 -34.81
CA GLY A 670 -28.38 -25.66 -35.02
C GLY A 670 -28.39 -25.23 -36.48
N THR A 671 -29.46 -25.56 -37.20
CA THR A 671 -29.59 -25.34 -38.65
C THR A 671 -30.31 -24.02 -38.94
N GLU A 672 -29.76 -23.15 -39.80
CA GLU A 672 -30.60 -22.30 -40.68
C GLU A 672 -29.87 -21.70 -41.91
N LEU A 673 -30.29 -22.20 -43.08
CA LEU A 673 -30.49 -21.58 -44.41
C LEU A 673 -29.53 -20.53 -45.05
N HIS A 674 -29.36 -20.69 -46.36
CA HIS A 674 -28.57 -19.84 -47.27
C HIS A 674 -29.23 -18.49 -47.64
N ARG A 675 -28.39 -17.50 -48.01
CA ARG A 675 -28.52 -16.87 -49.34
C ARG A 675 -27.19 -16.34 -49.93
N GLN A 676 -27.01 -16.67 -51.22
CA GLN A 676 -26.20 -16.11 -52.32
C GLN A 676 -25.71 -14.64 -52.21
N GLU A 677 -24.67 -14.16 -52.91
CA GLU A 677 -23.48 -14.70 -53.63
C GLU A 677 -22.65 -13.50 -54.19
N ALA A 678 -21.61 -13.75 -55.02
CA ALA A 678 -20.74 -12.78 -55.75
C ALA A 678 -19.71 -12.01 -54.88
N ILE A 679 -18.39 -12.30 -54.86
CA ILE A 679 -17.37 -12.70 -55.88
C ILE A 679 -16.87 -11.55 -56.78
N ARG A 680 -15.75 -10.93 -56.37
CA ARG A 680 -14.53 -10.53 -57.14
C ARG A 680 -13.60 -9.77 -56.16
N LYS A 681 -12.35 -10.16 -55.85
CA LYS A 681 -11.14 -10.45 -56.67
C LYS A 681 -10.74 -9.23 -57.54
N SER A 682 -9.50 -8.74 -57.59
CA SER A 682 -8.20 -9.27 -57.13
C SER A 682 -7.17 -8.17 -56.79
N HIS A 683 -6.03 -8.55 -56.20
CA HIS A 683 -4.83 -7.70 -55.99
C HIS A 683 -4.06 -7.41 -57.31
N ARG A 684 -3.19 -6.38 -57.28
CA ARG A 684 -1.80 -6.48 -57.78
C ARG A 684 -0.85 -5.52 -57.04
N ARG A 685 0.40 -5.94 -56.80
CA ARG A 685 1.54 -5.12 -56.32
C ARG A 685 2.57 -4.92 -57.44
N SER A 686 3.30 -3.80 -57.39
CA SER A 686 4.75 -3.61 -57.68
C SER A 686 5.12 -2.21 -57.16
N LEU A 687 6.23 -1.88 -56.47
CA LEU A 687 7.66 -2.28 -56.56
C LEU A 687 8.40 -1.77 -57.81
N ASN A 688 9.18 -0.67 -57.68
CA ASN A 688 10.65 -0.75 -57.53
C ASN A 688 11.37 0.62 -57.55
N LEU A 689 12.48 0.71 -56.77
CA LEU A 689 13.69 1.55 -56.93
C LEU A 689 13.56 3.09 -57.03
N GLY A 690 14.54 3.91 -56.59
CA GLY A 690 15.74 3.62 -55.78
C GLY A 690 17.00 4.40 -56.19
N ALA A 691 17.28 5.54 -55.54
CA ALA A 691 18.56 6.31 -55.49
C ALA A 691 18.31 7.61 -54.67
N GLU A 692 19.24 8.27 -53.98
CA GLU A 692 20.57 7.89 -53.45
C GLU A 692 20.88 8.83 -52.25
N ALA A 693 21.89 8.49 -51.43
CA ALA A 693 22.43 9.37 -50.37
C ALA A 693 23.92 9.64 -50.65
N PRO A 694 24.48 10.78 -50.19
CA PRO A 694 25.08 10.85 -48.84
C PRO A 694 24.60 12.10 -48.04
N ALA A 695 24.56 12.16 -46.71
CA ALA A 695 25.33 11.54 -45.61
C ALA A 695 26.54 12.38 -45.11
N ALA A 696 26.24 13.27 -44.16
CA ALA A 696 27.10 13.78 -43.06
C ALA A 696 26.12 14.34 -42.01
N GLU A 697 26.01 13.81 -40.78
CA GLU A 697 26.87 14.08 -39.61
C GLU A 697 26.78 15.55 -39.11
N SER A 698 26.60 15.84 -37.80
CA SER A 698 26.58 14.99 -36.59
C SER A 698 25.85 15.68 -35.42
N SER A 699 25.46 14.89 -34.39
CA SER A 699 25.25 15.31 -32.99
C SER A 699 24.03 16.21 -32.63
N ARG A 700 23.36 16.07 -31.47
CA ARG A 700 23.23 14.97 -30.46
C ARG A 700 22.16 15.40 -29.41
N LYS A 701 21.47 14.41 -28.79
CA LYS A 701 20.58 14.52 -27.60
C LYS A 701 19.27 15.33 -27.80
N GLN A 702 18.09 14.94 -27.30
CA GLN A 702 17.56 14.35 -26.04
C GLN A 702 17.08 15.39 -25.02
N ASP A 703 15.82 15.21 -24.60
CA ASP A 703 15.21 15.54 -23.30
C ASP A 703 15.11 17.05 -22.90
N ASP A 704 14.14 17.52 -22.10
CA ASP A 704 12.90 16.90 -21.64
C ASP A 704 11.74 17.91 -21.44
N LYS A 705 10.52 17.37 -21.31
CA LYS A 705 9.40 17.76 -20.42
C LYS A 705 9.28 19.18 -19.76
N GLN A 706 8.01 19.63 -19.71
CA GLN A 706 7.30 20.19 -18.52
C GLN A 706 7.46 21.67 -18.05
N HIS A 707 6.51 22.55 -18.43
CA HIS A 707 5.67 23.25 -17.42
C HIS A 707 4.35 23.88 -17.93
N GLU A 708 3.28 23.62 -17.18
CA GLU A 708 2.01 24.37 -17.10
C GLU A 708 1.99 25.22 -15.81
N PRO A 709 0.98 26.07 -15.54
CA PRO A 709 0.28 27.01 -16.45
C PRO A 709 0.09 28.40 -15.78
N TRP A 710 -0.31 29.43 -16.54
CA TRP A 710 -1.03 30.58 -15.95
C TRP A 710 -2.10 31.13 -16.91
N GLU A 711 -3.20 31.59 -16.31
CA GLU A 711 -4.32 32.32 -16.93
C GLU A 711 -3.90 33.79 -17.20
N ARG A 712 -4.70 34.76 -17.70
CA ARG A 712 -6.16 34.98 -17.86
C ARG A 712 -6.32 36.15 -18.87
N GLY A 713 -7.41 36.39 -19.61
CA GLY A 713 -8.66 35.64 -19.79
C GLY A 713 -9.69 36.44 -20.63
N THR A 714 -10.89 35.88 -20.72
CA THR A 714 -12.19 36.59 -20.67
C THR A 714 -12.41 37.92 -21.43
N ARG A 715 -12.92 37.81 -22.67
CA ARG A 715 -14.21 38.43 -23.02
C ARG A 715 -15.23 37.32 -23.36
N GLY A 716 -16.52 37.43 -23.07
CA GLY A 716 -17.16 38.54 -22.36
C GLY A 716 -18.68 38.66 -22.56
N GLU A 717 -19.44 37.57 -22.74
CA GLU A 717 -20.88 37.64 -23.00
C GLU A 717 -21.74 36.71 -22.11
N LYS A 718 -22.55 37.34 -21.25
CA LYS A 718 -23.67 36.72 -20.50
C LYS A 718 -24.88 37.67 -20.53
N ARG A 719 -25.92 37.34 -21.32
CA ARG A 719 -27.29 37.92 -21.32
C ARG A 719 -28.11 37.12 -22.38
N ARG A 720 -29.36 36.66 -22.17
CA ARG A 720 -30.25 36.59 -20.99
C ARG A 720 -31.21 35.38 -21.06
N TRP A 721 -31.42 34.74 -19.90
CA TRP A 721 -32.71 34.19 -19.42
C TRP A 721 -33.35 32.94 -20.07
N ARG A 722 -34.18 32.26 -19.26
CA ARG A 722 -34.82 30.96 -19.55
C ARG A 722 -36.14 31.11 -20.32
N LYS A 723 -36.46 30.18 -21.23
CA LYS A 723 -37.86 29.77 -21.52
C LYS A 723 -37.95 28.33 -22.05
N LYS A 724 -39.20 27.85 -22.15
CA LYS A 724 -39.61 26.44 -22.29
C LYS A 724 -39.11 25.72 -23.55
N ARG A 725 -38.76 24.43 -23.37
CA ARG A 725 -39.23 23.21 -24.09
C ARG A 725 -39.58 23.33 -25.60
N MET A 726 -39.10 22.35 -26.39
CA MET A 726 -39.31 22.10 -27.83
C MET A 726 -38.30 22.78 -28.79
N LEU A 727 -37.24 22.07 -29.16
CA LEU A 727 -37.10 21.51 -30.53
C LEU A 727 -35.97 20.48 -30.61
N MET A 728 -36.24 19.34 -31.26
CA MET A 728 -35.22 18.41 -31.77
C MET A 728 -35.07 18.65 -33.29
N LYS A 729 -33.94 18.25 -33.88
CA LYS A 729 -33.56 18.35 -35.32
C LYS A 729 -33.04 19.72 -35.82
N THR A 730 -31.88 20.17 -35.34
CA THR A 730 -30.93 20.99 -36.15
C THR A 730 -29.50 20.83 -35.61
N GLN A 731 -28.77 19.80 -36.07
CA GLN A 731 -27.40 19.50 -35.58
C GLN A 731 -26.48 18.96 -36.70
N ARG A 732 -26.39 19.65 -37.84
CA ARG A 732 -25.42 19.31 -38.91
C ARG A 732 -24.67 20.50 -39.57
N CYS A 733 -24.98 21.76 -39.23
CA CYS A 733 -24.36 22.93 -39.92
C CYS A 733 -23.33 23.72 -39.09
N CYS A 734 -23.32 23.59 -37.75
CA CYS A 734 -22.42 24.38 -36.89
C CYS A 734 -20.94 23.93 -36.91
N SER A 735 -20.64 22.78 -37.54
CA SER A 735 -19.30 22.18 -37.58
C SER A 735 -18.36 22.88 -38.57
N SER A 736 -18.89 23.54 -39.59
CA SER A 736 -18.08 24.18 -40.64
C SER A 736 -17.52 25.54 -40.20
N SER A 737 -18.38 26.39 -39.62
CA SER A 737 -17.99 27.72 -39.15
C SER A 737 -17.01 27.67 -37.99
N SER A 738 -17.17 26.72 -37.07
CA SER A 738 -16.26 26.49 -35.94
C SER A 738 -14.89 25.99 -36.38
N LEU A 739 -14.81 25.15 -37.43
CA LEU A 739 -13.53 24.78 -38.05
C LEU A 739 -12.88 25.96 -38.80
N GLN A 740 -13.65 26.73 -39.58
CA GLN A 740 -13.11 27.89 -40.30
C GLN A 740 -12.55 28.95 -39.33
N GLN A 741 -13.29 29.31 -38.28
CA GLN A 741 -12.82 30.24 -37.24
C GLN A 741 -11.55 29.74 -36.53
N ARG A 742 -11.41 28.41 -36.34
CA ARG A 742 -10.19 27.78 -35.80
C ARG A 742 -9.01 27.82 -36.77
N VAL A 743 -9.25 27.66 -38.08
CA VAL A 743 -8.18 27.81 -39.10
C VAL A 743 -7.71 29.26 -39.16
N GLU A 744 -8.63 30.23 -39.18
CA GLU A 744 -8.25 31.64 -39.19
C GLU A 744 -7.60 32.11 -37.88
N SER A 745 -7.97 31.57 -36.72
CA SER A 745 -7.31 31.90 -35.45
C SER A 745 -5.90 31.32 -35.40
N LEU A 746 -5.69 30.09 -35.88
CA LEU A 746 -4.36 29.50 -36.05
C LEU A 746 -3.50 30.28 -37.04
N GLN A 747 -4.06 30.72 -38.17
CA GLN A 747 -3.34 31.58 -39.13
C GLN A 747 -2.86 32.87 -38.46
N ARG A 748 -3.74 33.59 -37.75
CA ARG A 748 -3.36 34.82 -37.02
C ARG A 748 -2.29 34.57 -35.96
N HIS A 749 -2.29 33.40 -35.29
CA HIS A 749 -1.22 33.03 -34.35
C HIS A 749 0.10 32.76 -35.08
N ILE A 750 0.07 32.09 -36.23
CA ILE A 750 1.27 31.88 -37.07
C ILE A 750 1.83 33.21 -37.55
N ASP A 751 0.99 34.15 -37.97
CA ASP A 751 1.41 35.48 -38.46
C ASP A 751 2.07 36.31 -37.33
N ILE A 752 1.49 36.29 -36.11
CA ILE A 752 2.06 36.95 -34.91
C ILE A 752 3.39 36.30 -34.49
N LEU A 753 3.50 34.97 -34.54
CA LEU A 753 4.77 34.28 -34.26
C LEU A 753 5.83 34.60 -35.33
N GLN A 754 5.42 34.81 -36.59
CA GLN A 754 6.32 35.24 -37.65
C GLN A 754 6.77 36.71 -37.51
N SER A 755 5.93 37.63 -37.02
CA SER A 755 6.37 39.00 -36.72
C SER A 755 7.31 39.01 -35.51
N ALA A 756 6.92 38.39 -34.39
CA ALA A 756 7.77 38.31 -33.19
C ALA A 756 9.14 37.67 -33.48
N ARG A 757 9.21 36.67 -34.37
CA ARG A 757 10.49 36.09 -34.83
C ARG A 757 11.32 37.09 -35.65
N LYS A 758 10.71 37.93 -36.49
CA LYS A 758 11.42 38.98 -37.25
C LYS A 758 11.95 40.05 -36.30
N ASP A 759 11.15 40.48 -35.34
CA ASP A 759 11.51 41.50 -34.35
C ASP A 759 12.67 41.02 -33.46
N ALA A 760 12.60 39.77 -32.98
CA ALA A 760 13.70 39.14 -32.25
C ALA A 760 14.99 39.01 -33.08
N LEU A 761 14.88 38.76 -34.39
CA LEU A 761 16.03 38.72 -35.30
C LEU A 761 16.62 40.11 -35.58
N LEU A 762 15.82 41.18 -35.55
CA LEU A 762 16.30 42.56 -35.63
C LEU A 762 17.05 42.95 -34.35
N VAL A 763 16.45 42.71 -33.17
CA VAL A 763 17.12 42.96 -31.87
C VAL A 763 18.41 42.15 -31.75
N ALA A 764 18.44 40.89 -32.21
CA ALA A 764 19.67 40.09 -32.22
C ALA A 764 20.76 40.70 -33.11
N ARG A 765 20.41 41.29 -34.27
CA ARG A 765 21.36 42.00 -35.15
C ARG A 765 21.83 43.32 -34.57
N GLU A 766 20.95 44.07 -33.91
CA GLU A 766 21.32 45.30 -33.19
C GLU A 766 22.30 44.99 -32.05
N LEU A 767 22.05 43.92 -31.29
CA LEU A 767 22.98 43.43 -30.26
C LEU A 767 24.29 42.91 -30.86
N GLN A 768 24.29 42.28 -32.04
CA GLN A 768 25.52 41.90 -32.75
C GLN A 768 26.33 43.14 -33.15
N GLY A 769 25.71 44.14 -33.79
CA GLY A 769 26.36 45.40 -34.17
C GLY A 769 26.88 46.18 -32.96
N ALA A 770 26.15 46.19 -31.83
CA ALA A 770 26.62 46.78 -30.58
C ALA A 770 27.85 46.03 -30.01
N ASN A 771 27.86 44.70 -30.06
CA ASN A 771 29.02 43.90 -29.66
C ASN A 771 30.23 44.12 -30.59
N GLU A 772 30.03 44.31 -31.89
CA GLU A 772 31.09 44.65 -32.83
C GLU A 772 31.65 46.06 -32.59
N ALA A 773 30.80 47.04 -32.31
CA ALA A 773 31.21 48.38 -31.91
C ALA A 773 32.02 48.38 -30.59
N ILE A 774 31.60 47.59 -29.59
CA ILE A 774 32.35 47.43 -28.33
C ILE A 774 33.70 46.73 -28.58
N LYS A 775 33.77 45.70 -29.44
CA LYS A 775 35.04 45.07 -29.84
C LYS A 775 35.98 46.07 -30.53
N ALA A 776 35.47 46.91 -31.43
CA ALA A 776 36.25 47.94 -32.12
C ALA A 776 36.76 49.03 -31.14
N GLN A 777 35.97 49.39 -30.12
CA GLN A 777 36.42 50.28 -29.05
C GLN A 777 37.51 49.63 -28.19
N LEU A 778 37.38 48.33 -27.87
CA LEU A 778 38.39 47.59 -27.11
C LEU A 778 39.71 47.45 -27.89
N SER A 779 39.68 47.20 -29.21
CA SER A 779 40.90 47.19 -30.03
C SER A 779 41.54 48.58 -30.10
N ALA A 780 40.78 49.65 -30.33
CA ALA A 780 41.31 51.01 -30.36
C ALA A 780 41.92 51.45 -29.01
N LEU A 781 41.30 51.11 -27.88
CA LEU A 781 41.88 51.33 -26.54
C LEU A 781 43.13 50.48 -26.30
N THR A 782 43.16 49.26 -26.84
CA THR A 782 44.34 48.38 -26.78
C THR A 782 45.49 48.96 -27.59
N GLU A 783 45.24 49.50 -28.79
CA GLU A 783 46.24 50.19 -29.62
C GLU A 783 46.78 51.44 -28.92
N GLN A 784 45.92 52.27 -28.34
CA GLN A 784 46.35 53.43 -27.55
C GLN A 784 47.18 53.04 -26.32
N LEU A 785 46.88 51.91 -25.67
CA LEU A 785 47.70 51.39 -24.59
C LEU A 785 49.09 50.92 -25.09
N HIS A 786 49.18 50.36 -26.30
CA HIS A 786 50.47 49.98 -26.89
C HIS A 786 51.29 51.20 -27.33
N SER A 787 50.69 52.21 -27.96
CA SER A 787 51.40 53.44 -28.31
C SER A 787 51.84 54.23 -27.07
N SER A 788 51.04 54.22 -25.99
CA SER A 788 51.41 54.80 -24.69
C SER A 788 52.59 54.07 -24.03
N LYS A 789 52.61 52.72 -24.07
CA LYS A 789 53.77 51.92 -23.64
C LYS A 789 55.03 52.23 -24.46
N GLN A 790 54.93 52.31 -25.78
CA GLN A 790 56.04 52.65 -26.67
C GLN A 790 56.58 54.07 -26.42
N LEU A 791 55.69 55.05 -26.22
CA LEU A 791 56.07 56.42 -25.84
C LEU A 791 56.79 56.44 -24.50
N THR A 792 56.30 55.69 -23.51
CA THR A 792 56.92 55.57 -22.18
C THR A 792 58.31 54.93 -22.29
N GLN A 793 58.47 53.86 -23.08
CA GLN A 793 59.75 53.21 -23.34
C GLN A 793 60.75 54.19 -23.99
N LYS A 794 60.31 54.96 -24.99
CA LYS A 794 61.16 56.01 -25.59
C LYS A 794 61.56 57.08 -24.57
N LEU A 795 60.62 57.58 -23.77
CA LEU A 795 60.94 58.56 -22.72
C LEU A 795 61.93 58.01 -21.70
N THR A 796 61.90 56.71 -21.38
CA THR A 796 62.91 56.08 -20.51
C THR A 796 64.29 55.92 -21.18
N SER A 797 64.37 55.66 -22.49
CA SER A 797 65.66 55.65 -23.20
C SER A 797 66.24 57.05 -23.35
N ASP A 798 65.40 58.04 -23.64
CA ASP A 798 65.79 59.45 -23.77
C ASP A 798 66.29 59.98 -22.41
N LEU A 799 65.61 59.64 -21.30
CA LEU A 799 66.06 59.94 -19.93
C LEU A 799 67.45 59.33 -19.63
N ALA A 800 67.65 58.04 -19.92
CA ALA A 800 68.92 57.37 -19.70
C ALA A 800 70.06 57.98 -20.54
N GLY A 801 69.76 58.47 -21.74
CA GLY A 801 70.69 59.26 -22.56
C GLY A 801 71.10 60.57 -21.91
N VAL A 802 70.14 61.33 -21.36
CA VAL A 802 70.38 62.58 -20.63
C VAL A 802 71.15 62.33 -19.32
N GLU A 803 70.87 61.26 -18.59
CA GLU A 803 71.65 60.87 -17.41
C GLU A 803 73.12 60.53 -17.76
N GLN A 804 73.36 59.93 -18.92
CA GLN A 804 74.71 59.64 -19.39
C GLN A 804 75.44 60.92 -19.85
N GLN A 805 74.75 61.84 -20.53
CA GLN A 805 75.29 63.17 -20.85
C GLN A 805 75.65 63.95 -19.59
N LYS A 806 74.79 63.91 -18.56
CA LYS A 806 75.06 64.52 -17.25
C LYS A 806 76.37 63.98 -16.65
N LYS A 807 76.57 62.66 -16.62
CA LYS A 807 77.80 62.04 -16.09
C LYS A 807 79.05 62.47 -16.87
N VAL A 808 78.95 62.64 -18.19
CA VAL A 808 80.05 63.16 -19.01
C VAL A 808 80.37 64.61 -18.63
N LEU A 809 79.36 65.48 -18.54
CA LEU A 809 79.55 66.88 -18.11
C LEU A 809 80.09 67.00 -16.68
N GLU A 810 79.66 66.13 -15.75
CA GLU A 810 80.21 66.05 -14.39
C GLU A 810 81.69 65.63 -14.43
N MET A 811 82.06 64.67 -15.27
CA MET A 811 83.45 64.23 -15.43
C MET A 811 84.33 65.27 -16.12
N GLU A 812 83.82 65.98 -17.13
CA GLU A 812 84.49 67.13 -17.75
C GLU A 812 84.69 68.27 -16.74
N LEU A 813 83.70 68.57 -15.90
CA LEU A 813 83.79 69.59 -14.86
C LEU A 813 84.82 69.21 -13.78
N GLU A 814 84.98 67.92 -13.47
CA GLU A 814 86.10 67.41 -12.64
C GLU A 814 87.46 67.47 -13.36
N GLN A 815 87.52 67.36 -14.69
CA GLN A 815 88.75 67.60 -15.45
C GLN A 815 89.11 69.10 -15.45
N TRP A 816 88.15 70.00 -15.65
CA TRP A 816 88.35 71.45 -15.53
C TRP A 816 88.84 71.88 -14.14
N LYS A 817 88.29 71.29 -13.06
CA LYS A 817 88.79 71.49 -11.70
C LYS A 817 90.26 71.06 -11.52
N ARG A 818 90.70 70.03 -12.24
CA ARG A 818 92.09 69.51 -12.18
C ARG A 818 93.06 70.32 -13.03
N THR A 819 92.61 70.94 -14.14
CA THR A 819 93.47 71.78 -14.98
C THR A 819 93.66 73.20 -14.45
N ALA A 820 92.80 73.66 -13.53
CA ALA A 820 92.81 75.04 -13.00
C ALA A 820 93.96 75.40 -12.04
N PHE A 821 94.88 74.49 -11.69
CA PHE A 821 95.96 74.75 -10.71
C PHE A 821 97.34 74.16 -11.05
N PRO A 822 98.25 74.96 -11.66
CA PRO A 822 99.70 74.75 -11.63
C PRO A 822 100.41 75.58 -10.52
N PRO A 823 101.71 75.31 -10.18
CA PRO A 823 102.28 75.73 -8.89
C PRO A 823 103.44 76.76 -8.91
N LYS A 824 103.46 77.61 -7.86
CA LYS A 824 104.62 78.09 -7.05
C LYS A 824 105.81 78.87 -7.70
N ALA A 825 106.15 80.00 -7.04
CA ALA A 825 107.44 80.75 -7.00
C ALA A 825 107.78 81.82 -8.09
N ALA A 826 107.72 83.10 -7.69
CA ALA A 826 108.86 84.06 -7.44
C ALA A 826 109.97 84.31 -8.51
N PRO A 827 110.70 85.47 -8.49
CA PRO A 827 110.37 86.82 -7.98
C PRO A 827 110.72 87.97 -8.99
N PRO A 828 111.53 89.05 -8.76
CA PRO A 828 111.27 90.39 -9.32
C PRO A 828 112.36 90.88 -10.34
N PRO A 829 112.31 92.11 -10.89
CA PRO A 829 112.62 93.38 -10.19
C PRO A 829 111.45 94.41 -10.36
N ALA A 830 111.53 95.74 -10.21
CA ALA A 830 112.61 96.72 -9.98
C ALA A 830 112.11 98.00 -9.24
N ALA A 831 112.95 99.03 -9.14
CA ALA A 831 112.62 100.43 -8.84
C ALA A 831 113.25 101.34 -9.93
N PRO A 832 113.10 102.69 -9.90
CA PRO A 832 113.85 103.60 -9.00
C PRO A 832 112.88 104.51 -8.19
N GLU A 833 113.21 105.54 -7.38
CA GLU A 833 114.41 106.17 -6.74
C GLU A 833 113.83 107.11 -5.63
N CYS A 834 114.50 107.94 -4.81
CA CYS A 834 115.88 108.35 -4.44
C CYS A 834 115.73 108.90 -2.98
N SER A 835 116.70 109.29 -2.15
CA SER A 835 118.14 109.05 -1.89
C SER A 835 118.54 109.94 -0.69
N CYS A 836 119.55 109.55 0.09
CA CYS A 836 120.47 110.41 0.88
C CYS A 836 119.96 111.34 2.03
N GLN A 837 120.12 110.84 3.27
CA GLN A 837 120.88 111.41 4.42
C GLN A 837 121.02 112.95 4.63
N GLY A 838 120.89 113.39 5.90
CA GLY A 838 121.95 114.24 6.52
C GLY A 838 121.62 115.54 7.29
N ARG A 839 121.24 115.42 8.58
CA ARG A 839 121.39 116.42 9.69
C ARG A 839 120.69 117.81 9.66
N THR A 840 120.25 118.19 10.87
CA THR A 840 120.05 119.56 11.44
C THR A 840 119.04 120.55 10.84
N ALA A 841 117.89 120.67 11.54
CA ALA A 841 117.06 121.86 11.83
C ALA A 841 116.61 122.81 10.69
N PRO A 842 115.32 123.23 10.61
CA PRO A 842 114.46 123.57 11.76
C PRO A 842 113.30 122.58 12.01
N ALA A 843 113.44 121.76 13.05
CA ALA A 843 112.64 120.55 13.26
C ALA A 843 111.28 120.75 13.97
N LEU A 844 110.50 121.79 13.60
CA LEU A 844 109.17 122.03 14.16
C LEU A 844 108.07 122.16 13.09
N GLN A 845 108.21 123.04 12.11
CA GLN A 845 107.14 123.31 11.13
C GLN A 845 106.88 122.13 10.16
N SER A 846 107.92 121.43 9.71
CA SER A 846 107.75 120.23 8.84
C SER A 846 107.06 119.09 9.59
N LEU A 847 107.44 118.87 10.85
CA LEU A 847 106.90 117.80 11.68
C LEU A 847 105.43 118.09 12.06
N GLU A 848 105.08 119.36 12.28
CA GLU A 848 103.70 119.79 12.45
C GLU A 848 102.86 119.58 11.17
N ALA A 849 103.44 119.79 9.98
CA ALA A 849 102.77 119.54 8.70
C ALA A 849 102.56 118.03 8.44
N GLU A 850 103.54 117.19 8.74
CA GLU A 850 103.42 115.73 8.68
C GLU A 850 102.38 115.19 9.69
N VAL A 851 102.39 115.68 10.93
CA VAL A 851 101.38 115.35 11.94
C VAL A 851 99.98 115.78 11.47
N LYS A 852 99.83 116.96 10.85
CA LYS A 852 98.55 117.37 10.22
C LYS A 852 98.15 116.45 9.07
N GLN A 853 99.08 116.03 8.20
CA GLN A 853 98.79 115.10 7.10
C GLN A 853 98.39 113.71 7.61
N LEU A 854 99.08 113.18 8.63
CA LEU A 854 98.75 111.92 9.30
C LEU A 854 97.41 112.01 10.04
N GLN A 855 97.11 113.14 10.69
CA GLN A 855 95.83 113.37 11.36
C GLN A 855 94.68 113.46 10.34
N VAL A 856 94.90 114.02 9.14
CA VAL A 856 93.92 113.97 8.03
C VAL A 856 93.72 112.54 7.52
N LYS A 857 94.81 111.79 7.28
CA LYS A 857 94.76 110.36 6.88
C LYS A 857 94.06 109.48 7.92
N LEU A 858 94.25 109.75 9.21
CA LEU A 858 93.57 109.07 10.31
C LEU A 858 92.08 109.46 10.39
N LYS A 859 91.74 110.72 10.11
CA LYS A 859 90.33 111.17 10.02
C LYS A 859 89.61 110.54 8.81
N SER A 860 90.27 110.42 7.65
CA SER A 860 89.66 109.77 6.48
C SER A 860 89.51 108.26 6.69
N SER A 861 90.53 107.56 7.19
CA SER A 861 90.43 106.12 7.47
C SER A 861 89.45 105.81 8.60
N SER A 862 89.33 106.66 9.63
CA SER A 862 88.25 106.57 10.62
C SER A 862 86.87 106.79 10.01
N GLY A 863 86.74 107.74 9.07
CA GLY A 863 85.53 107.94 8.25
C GLY A 863 85.18 106.74 7.34
N GLU A 864 86.17 105.99 6.89
CA GLU A 864 85.99 104.75 6.12
C GLU A 864 85.63 103.57 7.02
N VAL A 865 86.31 103.40 8.16
CA VAL A 865 85.99 102.37 9.16
C VAL A 865 84.57 102.55 9.71
N THR A 866 84.12 103.78 9.95
CA THR A 866 82.73 104.05 10.38
C THR A 866 81.71 103.78 9.27
N LYS A 867 81.99 104.11 8.00
CA LYS A 867 81.17 103.68 6.85
C LYS A 867 81.09 102.15 6.73
N GLN A 868 82.22 101.45 6.86
CA GLN A 868 82.27 99.99 6.80
C GLN A 868 81.57 99.34 8.00
N MET A 869 81.64 99.95 9.19
CA MET A 869 80.89 99.53 10.37
C MET A 869 79.37 99.71 10.17
N ALA A 870 78.94 100.82 9.57
CA ALA A 870 77.54 101.04 9.21
C ALA A 870 77.06 100.03 8.15
N ALA A 871 77.86 99.77 7.11
CA ALA A 871 77.56 98.74 6.11
C ALA A 871 77.46 97.34 6.73
N ASN A 872 78.39 96.97 7.63
CA ASN A 872 78.31 95.72 8.39
C ASN A 872 77.07 95.64 9.29
N LYS A 873 76.64 96.76 9.88
CA LYS A 873 75.40 96.81 10.69
C LYS A 873 74.16 96.59 9.81
N VAL A 874 74.11 97.17 8.61
CA VAL A 874 73.03 96.93 7.63
C VAL A 874 73.04 95.48 7.14
N LEU A 875 74.19 94.92 6.78
CA LEU A 875 74.31 93.53 6.34
C LEU A 875 73.92 92.53 7.44
N ARG A 876 74.26 92.79 8.71
CA ARG A 876 73.79 91.99 9.86
C ARG A 876 72.28 92.10 10.05
N GLY A 877 71.70 93.28 9.89
CA GLY A 877 70.24 93.46 9.89
C GLY A 877 69.55 92.67 8.77
N GLN A 878 70.10 92.72 7.56
CA GLN A 878 69.60 91.95 6.41
C GLN A 878 69.77 90.43 6.60
N LEU A 879 70.83 89.98 7.28
CA LEU A 879 71.05 88.58 7.61
C LEU A 879 70.04 88.09 8.66
N GLN A 880 69.84 88.83 9.76
CA GLN A 880 68.78 88.54 10.74
C GLN A 880 67.40 88.51 10.06
N GLU A 881 67.10 89.49 9.22
CA GLU A 881 65.87 89.54 8.40
C GLU A 881 65.70 88.33 7.47
N LYS A 882 66.77 87.62 7.10
CA LYS A 882 66.73 86.40 6.28
C LYS A 882 66.57 85.16 7.16
N GLU A 883 67.23 85.12 8.31
CA GLU A 883 67.06 84.08 9.33
C GLU A 883 65.62 84.06 9.86
N ASP A 884 65.05 85.20 10.23
CA ASP A 884 63.65 85.33 10.67
C ASP A 884 62.67 84.82 9.59
N LYS A 885 62.96 85.10 8.31
CA LYS A 885 62.16 84.64 7.16
C LYS A 885 62.36 83.14 6.88
N LEU A 886 63.54 82.58 7.16
CA LEU A 886 63.79 81.13 7.09
C LEU A 886 63.04 80.39 8.20
N CYS A 887 63.07 80.87 9.45
CA CYS A 887 62.28 80.32 10.55
C CYS A 887 60.78 80.32 10.22
N GLN A 888 60.23 81.44 9.73
CA GLN A 888 58.83 81.53 9.29
C GLN A 888 58.48 80.59 8.13
N LEU A 889 59.44 80.22 7.28
CA LEU A 889 59.24 79.24 6.21
C LEU A 889 59.35 77.80 6.74
N GLN A 890 60.23 77.54 7.71
CA GLN A 890 60.37 76.25 8.39
C GLN A 890 59.12 75.92 9.23
N ASP A 891 58.54 76.90 9.92
CA ASP A 891 57.26 76.74 10.63
C ASP A 891 56.12 76.36 9.68
N LYS A 892 56.01 77.09 8.54
CA LYS A 892 55.01 76.80 7.49
C LYS A 892 55.23 75.42 6.86
N LEU A 893 56.47 75.05 6.59
CA LEU A 893 56.84 73.71 6.11
C LEU A 893 56.36 72.64 7.10
N SER A 894 56.72 72.77 8.39
CA SER A 894 56.29 71.84 9.44
C SER A 894 54.76 71.71 9.55
N HIS A 895 54.03 72.80 9.30
CA HIS A 895 52.56 72.77 9.27
C HIS A 895 52.06 71.97 8.07
N THR A 896 52.58 72.23 6.87
CA THR A 896 52.24 71.45 5.67
C THR A 896 52.65 69.98 5.77
N GLU A 897 53.73 69.64 6.48
CA GLU A 897 54.16 68.27 6.72
C GLU A 897 53.19 67.50 7.63
N ARG A 898 52.71 68.12 8.72
CA ARG A 898 51.65 67.53 9.58
C ARG A 898 50.37 67.31 8.78
N ASP A 899 49.97 68.31 7.98
CA ASP A 899 48.83 68.25 7.08
C ASP A 899 48.94 67.09 6.07
N VAL A 900 50.11 66.92 5.45
CA VAL A 900 50.39 65.84 4.50
C VAL A 900 50.42 64.48 5.19
N ALA A 901 50.95 64.38 6.42
CA ALA A 901 50.92 63.14 7.21
C ALA A 901 49.48 62.73 7.56
N MET A 902 48.64 63.66 8.03
CA MET A 902 47.22 63.42 8.28
C MET A 902 46.46 63.01 7.01
N LYS A 903 46.75 63.66 5.87
CA LYS A 903 46.15 63.31 4.57
C LYS A 903 46.61 61.94 4.06
N ARG A 904 47.86 61.52 4.33
CA ARG A 904 48.34 60.16 4.04
C ARG A 904 47.61 59.11 4.88
N GLN A 905 47.51 59.32 6.20
CA GLN A 905 46.76 58.42 7.09
C GLN A 905 45.31 58.24 6.61
N LEU A 906 44.60 59.34 6.33
CA LEU A 906 43.22 59.28 5.82
C LEU A 906 43.11 58.52 4.49
N VAL A 907 44.08 58.67 3.58
CA VAL A 907 44.12 57.92 2.32
C VAL A 907 44.40 56.42 2.57
N GLU A 908 45.17 56.08 3.59
CA GLU A 908 45.45 54.69 3.97
C GLU A 908 44.24 54.05 4.67
N ASP A 909 43.55 54.77 5.54
CA ASP A 909 42.29 54.35 6.17
C ASP A 909 41.17 54.14 5.12
N LEU A 910 41.10 55.01 4.12
CA LEU A 910 40.18 54.84 2.99
C LEU A 910 40.57 53.65 2.09
N ARG A 911 41.87 53.35 1.93
CA ARG A 911 42.35 52.18 1.20
C ARG A 911 42.06 50.87 1.93
N THR A 912 42.23 50.80 3.26
CA THR A 912 41.89 49.60 4.04
C THR A 912 40.38 49.38 4.05
N ARG A 913 39.57 50.43 4.24
CA ARG A 913 38.11 50.35 4.12
C ARG A 913 37.65 49.91 2.73
N LEU A 914 38.30 50.38 1.66
CA LEU A 914 38.00 49.94 0.29
C LEU A 914 38.35 48.45 0.07
N LYS A 915 39.50 47.97 0.57
CA LYS A 915 39.86 46.54 0.52
C LYS A 915 38.83 45.67 1.23
N PHE A 916 38.46 46.04 2.46
CA PHE A 916 37.42 45.33 3.22
C PHE A 916 36.08 45.29 2.46
N LEU A 917 35.65 46.40 1.85
CA LEU A 917 34.44 46.42 1.04
C LEU A 917 34.55 45.53 -0.21
N GLN A 918 35.72 45.45 -0.86
CA GLN A 918 35.96 44.53 -1.98
C GLN A 918 36.03 43.06 -1.54
N GLU A 919 36.47 42.77 -0.32
CA GLU A 919 36.49 41.42 0.26
C GLU A 919 35.08 40.97 0.66
N MET A 920 34.28 41.87 1.23
CA MET A 920 32.85 41.65 1.44
C MET A 920 32.07 41.50 0.12
N GLU A 921 32.38 42.30 -0.91
CA GLU A 921 31.76 42.13 -2.22
C GLU A 921 32.09 40.75 -2.83
N LYS A 922 33.32 40.28 -2.71
CA LYS A 922 33.72 38.92 -3.15
C LYS A 922 32.99 37.83 -2.36
N SER A 923 32.83 37.98 -1.04
CA SER A 923 32.14 36.97 -0.22
C SER A 923 30.63 36.94 -0.53
N TYR A 924 29.99 38.09 -0.74
CA TYR A 924 28.60 38.14 -1.22
C TYR A 924 28.44 37.54 -2.62
N ARG A 925 29.35 37.81 -3.56
CA ARG A 925 29.33 37.15 -4.89
C ARG A 925 29.46 35.62 -4.76
N ALA A 926 30.36 35.12 -3.92
CA ALA A 926 30.51 33.69 -3.67
C ALA A 926 29.24 33.07 -3.04
N GLN A 927 28.58 33.76 -2.11
CA GLN A 927 27.30 33.34 -1.54
C GLN A 927 26.19 33.31 -2.60
N VAL A 928 26.12 34.31 -3.48
CA VAL A 928 25.16 34.33 -4.61
C VAL A 928 25.43 33.17 -5.57
N GLU A 929 26.69 32.87 -5.91
CA GLU A 929 27.03 31.69 -6.70
C GLU A 929 26.64 30.37 -6.02
N GLU A 930 26.76 30.27 -4.69
CA GLU A 930 26.34 29.09 -3.92
C GLU A 930 24.82 28.94 -3.93
N LEU A 931 24.08 30.06 -3.77
CA LEU A 931 22.62 30.10 -3.88
C LEU A 931 22.16 29.76 -5.31
N GLU A 932 22.85 30.23 -6.34
CA GLU A 932 22.61 29.82 -7.73
C GLU A 932 22.83 28.32 -7.94
N LYS A 933 23.89 27.74 -7.36
CA LYS A 933 24.18 26.29 -7.44
C LYS A 933 23.04 25.51 -6.75
N LYS A 934 22.60 25.92 -5.57
CA LYS A 934 21.44 25.34 -4.84
C LYS A 934 20.13 25.50 -5.61
N ALA A 935 19.91 26.65 -6.26
CA ALA A 935 18.73 26.85 -7.10
C ALA A 935 18.72 25.91 -8.31
N LYS A 936 19.87 25.73 -8.97
CA LYS A 936 20.04 24.81 -10.11
C LYS A 936 19.75 23.36 -9.70
N THR A 937 20.35 22.87 -8.61
CA THR A 937 20.05 21.50 -8.11
C THR A 937 18.59 21.34 -7.69
N LEU A 938 17.97 22.34 -7.04
CA LEU A 938 16.54 22.29 -6.71
C LEU A 938 15.64 22.28 -7.95
N THR A 939 16.01 22.98 -9.04
CA THR A 939 15.27 22.90 -10.31
C THR A 939 15.44 21.54 -11.00
N GLU A 940 16.63 20.95 -10.96
CA GLU A 940 16.89 19.60 -11.48
C GLU A 940 16.11 18.54 -10.70
N GLU A 941 16.13 18.61 -9.36
CA GLU A 941 15.27 17.78 -8.51
C GLU A 941 13.78 18.00 -8.79
N ALA A 942 13.34 19.23 -9.05
CA ALA A 942 11.94 19.50 -9.39
C ALA A 942 11.54 18.83 -10.71
N SER A 943 12.38 18.91 -11.76
CA SER A 943 12.16 18.14 -13.00
C SER A 943 12.19 16.62 -12.76
N ASN A 944 13.08 16.11 -11.92
CA ASN A 944 13.16 14.68 -11.60
C ASN A 944 11.91 14.19 -10.83
N ARG A 945 11.47 14.92 -9.79
CA ARG A 945 10.21 14.66 -9.06
C ARG A 945 9.02 14.68 -10.01
N LYS A 946 8.99 15.62 -10.96
CA LYS A 946 7.87 15.80 -11.87
C LYS A 946 7.87 14.79 -13.03
N ALA A 947 9.04 14.34 -13.50
CA ALA A 947 9.18 13.19 -14.39
C ALA A 947 8.73 11.88 -13.71
N LEU A 948 9.06 11.69 -12.43
CA LEU A 948 8.56 10.59 -11.60
C LEU A 948 7.02 10.66 -11.46
N ILE A 949 6.45 11.82 -11.15
CA ILE A 949 4.99 12.03 -11.08
C ILE A 949 4.32 11.67 -12.41
N GLU A 950 4.89 12.04 -13.55
CA GLU A 950 4.37 11.59 -14.84
C GLU A 950 4.54 10.09 -15.08
N SER A 951 5.64 9.47 -14.66
CA SER A 951 5.82 8.02 -14.74
C SER A 951 4.75 7.28 -13.93
N LEU A 952 4.47 7.75 -12.71
CA LEU A 952 3.39 7.26 -11.86
C LEU A 952 2.02 7.51 -12.49
N LYS A 953 1.77 8.67 -13.12
CA LYS A 953 0.53 8.94 -13.88
C LYS A 953 0.38 8.00 -15.09
N ARG A 954 1.44 7.70 -15.83
CA ARG A 954 1.42 6.71 -16.93
C ARG A 954 1.07 5.32 -16.40
N ARG A 955 1.74 4.86 -15.34
CA ARG A 955 1.45 3.58 -14.67
C ARG A 955 0.02 3.51 -14.13
N LEU A 956 -0.47 4.57 -13.51
CA LEU A 956 -1.85 4.67 -13.04
C LEU A 956 -2.84 4.58 -14.20
N ASN A 957 -2.62 5.33 -15.29
CA ASN A 957 -3.47 5.29 -16.47
C ASN A 957 -3.54 3.87 -17.07
N VAL A 958 -2.39 3.17 -17.21
CA VAL A 958 -2.35 1.77 -17.65
C VAL A 958 -3.13 0.87 -16.67
N ALA A 959 -2.89 1.00 -15.36
CA ALA A 959 -3.61 0.22 -14.36
C ALA A 959 -5.13 0.47 -14.39
N THR A 960 -5.59 1.71 -14.64
CA THR A 960 -7.02 2.02 -14.81
C THR A 960 -7.60 1.47 -16.12
N ALA A 961 -6.82 1.45 -17.20
CA ALA A 961 -7.24 0.87 -18.48
C ALA A 961 -7.34 -0.66 -18.39
N GLU A 962 -6.34 -1.32 -17.80
CA GLU A 962 -6.40 -2.76 -17.51
C GLU A 962 -7.52 -3.10 -16.52
N LYS A 963 -7.75 -2.26 -15.49
CA LYS A 963 -8.87 -2.44 -14.57
C LYS A 963 -10.20 -2.39 -15.34
N GLY A 964 -10.41 -1.37 -16.18
CA GLY A 964 -11.60 -1.27 -17.02
C GLY A 964 -11.75 -2.44 -18.01
N GLN A 965 -10.64 -2.98 -18.53
CA GLN A 965 -10.66 -4.19 -19.36
C GLN A 965 -11.05 -5.43 -18.54
N ARG A 966 -10.53 -5.59 -17.32
CA ARG A 966 -10.91 -6.68 -16.40
C ARG A 966 -12.37 -6.56 -16.00
N GLU A 967 -12.84 -5.39 -15.57
CA GLU A 967 -14.25 -5.11 -15.26
C GLU A 967 -15.18 -5.41 -16.46
N ALA A 968 -14.79 -5.00 -17.67
CA ALA A 968 -15.53 -5.33 -18.90
C ALA A 968 -15.51 -6.83 -19.26
N SER A 969 -14.47 -7.58 -18.86
CA SER A 969 -14.44 -9.04 -19.01
C SER A 969 -15.29 -9.75 -17.96
N CYS A 970 -15.28 -9.28 -16.70
CA CYS A 970 -16.16 -9.77 -15.64
C CYS A 970 -17.64 -9.54 -15.99
N ALA A 971 -17.99 -8.35 -16.49
CA ALA A 971 -19.36 -8.04 -16.91
C ALA A 971 -19.87 -8.94 -18.05
N LYS A 972 -19.00 -9.35 -18.97
CA LYS A 972 -19.33 -10.33 -20.02
C LYS A 972 -19.50 -11.74 -19.44
N LEU A 973 -18.64 -12.13 -18.50
CA LEU A 973 -18.75 -13.43 -17.84
C LEU A 973 -20.02 -13.53 -16.99
N THR A 974 -20.45 -12.46 -16.31
CA THR A 974 -21.76 -12.44 -15.61
C THR A 974 -22.91 -12.51 -16.61
N GLU A 975 -22.88 -11.74 -17.70
CA GLU A 975 -23.91 -11.79 -18.76
C GLU A 975 -24.01 -13.19 -19.40
N ASP A 976 -22.87 -13.90 -19.57
CA ASP A 976 -22.85 -15.27 -20.10
C ASP A 976 -23.24 -16.33 -19.05
N VAL A 977 -23.00 -16.09 -17.74
CA VAL A 977 -23.54 -16.92 -16.65
C VAL A 977 -25.06 -16.77 -16.56
N GLU A 978 -25.60 -15.55 -16.59
CA GLU A 978 -27.05 -15.28 -16.62
C GLU A 978 -27.72 -15.99 -17.81
N LYS A 979 -27.12 -15.94 -19.01
CA LYS A 979 -27.58 -16.71 -20.19
C LYS A 979 -27.51 -18.23 -19.99
N LYS A 980 -26.62 -18.75 -19.16
CA LYS A 980 -26.50 -20.19 -18.86
C LYS A 980 -27.53 -20.61 -17.82
N GLU A 981 -27.76 -19.79 -16.80
CA GLU A 981 -28.83 -19.98 -15.80
C GLU A 981 -30.22 -19.98 -16.47
N GLN A 982 -30.49 -19.02 -17.36
CA GLN A 982 -31.71 -18.99 -18.18
C GLN A 982 -31.90 -20.27 -19.01
N ARG A 983 -30.81 -20.83 -19.59
CA ARG A 983 -30.86 -22.12 -20.31
C ARG A 983 -31.08 -23.30 -19.37
N ILE A 984 -30.48 -23.29 -18.17
CA ILE A 984 -30.69 -24.32 -17.15
C ILE A 984 -32.15 -24.32 -16.69
N HIS A 985 -32.74 -23.15 -16.41
CA HIS A 985 -34.17 -23.05 -16.09
C HIS A 985 -35.08 -23.51 -17.22
N ALA A 986 -34.77 -23.17 -18.48
CA ALA A 986 -35.52 -23.67 -19.64
C ALA A 986 -35.41 -25.21 -19.78
N LEU A 987 -34.25 -25.80 -19.49
CA LEU A 987 -34.07 -27.25 -19.47
C LEU A 987 -34.78 -27.91 -18.27
N GLN A 988 -34.71 -27.33 -17.08
CA GLN A 988 -35.46 -27.79 -15.89
C GLN A 988 -36.97 -27.78 -16.14
N ALA A 989 -37.50 -26.71 -16.73
CA ALA A 989 -38.91 -26.63 -17.11
C ALA A 989 -39.31 -27.70 -18.13
N ARG A 990 -38.41 -28.05 -19.06
CA ARG A 990 -38.63 -29.13 -20.04
C ARG A 990 -38.52 -30.53 -19.40
N VAL A 991 -37.57 -30.75 -18.50
CA VAL A 991 -37.44 -32.00 -17.72
C VAL A 991 -38.69 -32.22 -16.88
N GLY A 992 -39.11 -31.22 -16.10
CA GLY A 992 -40.35 -31.25 -15.34
C GLY A 992 -41.63 -31.35 -16.19
N ALA A 993 -41.56 -31.07 -17.49
CA ALA A 993 -42.66 -31.35 -18.43
C ALA A 993 -42.64 -32.82 -18.90
N SER A 994 -41.47 -33.39 -19.21
CA SER A 994 -41.33 -34.82 -19.50
C SER A 994 -41.63 -35.71 -18.30
N GLU A 995 -41.29 -35.30 -17.08
CA GLU A 995 -41.64 -36.02 -15.84
C GLU A 995 -43.16 -36.05 -15.63
N ARG A 996 -43.86 -34.93 -15.85
CA ARG A 996 -45.34 -34.90 -15.80
C ARG A 996 -45.97 -35.75 -16.91
N ALA A 997 -45.40 -35.77 -18.11
CA ALA A 997 -45.87 -36.63 -19.19
C ALA A 997 -45.63 -38.12 -18.89
N LEU A 998 -44.48 -38.46 -18.30
CA LEU A 998 -44.14 -39.82 -17.90
C LEU A 998 -45.03 -40.31 -16.75
N ALA A 999 -45.25 -39.49 -15.72
CA ALA A 999 -46.16 -39.81 -14.62
C ALA A 999 -47.62 -40.00 -15.11
N ALA A 1000 -48.06 -39.24 -16.10
CA ALA A 1000 -49.37 -39.44 -16.74
C ALA A 1000 -49.43 -40.75 -17.54
N LEU A 1001 -48.36 -41.12 -18.25
CA LEU A 1001 -48.26 -42.42 -18.92
C LEU A 1001 -48.25 -43.58 -17.92
N GLU A 1002 -47.49 -43.47 -16.83
CA GLU A 1002 -47.47 -44.45 -15.72
C GLU A 1002 -48.87 -44.61 -15.11
N GLN A 1003 -49.59 -43.51 -14.86
CA GLN A 1003 -50.99 -43.54 -14.41
C GLN A 1003 -51.87 -44.32 -15.38
N THR A 1004 -51.88 -43.97 -16.68
CA THR A 1004 -52.70 -44.71 -17.67
C THR A 1004 -52.30 -46.18 -17.82
N ALA A 1005 -51.02 -46.53 -17.61
CA ALA A 1005 -50.56 -47.91 -17.59
C ALA A 1005 -51.06 -48.66 -16.34
N THR A 1006 -51.03 -48.03 -15.16
CA THR A 1006 -51.62 -48.61 -13.95
C THR A 1006 -53.13 -48.79 -14.08
N GLU A 1007 -53.87 -47.81 -14.61
CA GLU A 1007 -55.31 -47.92 -14.88
C GLU A 1007 -55.64 -49.08 -15.84
N GLN A 1008 -54.83 -49.29 -16.88
CA GLN A 1008 -54.99 -50.43 -17.79
C GLN A 1008 -54.69 -51.78 -17.12
N MET A 1009 -53.64 -51.86 -16.29
CA MET A 1009 -53.35 -53.08 -15.51
C MET A 1009 -54.42 -53.38 -14.46
N GLU A 1010 -54.96 -52.35 -13.79
CA GLU A 1010 -56.09 -52.48 -12.86
C GLU A 1010 -57.36 -52.91 -13.60
N GLY A 1011 -57.65 -52.35 -14.78
CA GLY A 1011 -58.75 -52.80 -15.63
C GLY A 1011 -58.63 -54.27 -16.05
N LEU A 1012 -57.44 -54.73 -16.47
CA LEU A 1012 -57.20 -56.12 -16.85
C LEU A 1012 -57.23 -57.09 -15.66
N THR A 1013 -56.71 -56.68 -14.49
CA THR A 1013 -56.79 -57.50 -13.26
C THR A 1013 -58.22 -57.58 -12.71
N GLN A 1014 -59.02 -56.52 -12.83
CA GLN A 1014 -60.46 -56.54 -12.53
C GLN A 1014 -61.27 -57.41 -13.52
N GLN A 1015 -60.95 -57.39 -14.81
CA GLN A 1015 -61.61 -58.25 -15.80
C GLN A 1015 -61.30 -59.74 -15.57
N SER A 1016 -60.03 -60.06 -15.29
CA SER A 1016 -59.60 -61.43 -15.02
C SER A 1016 -60.10 -61.97 -13.68
N SER A 1017 -60.16 -61.16 -12.62
CA SER A 1017 -60.80 -61.58 -11.35
C SER A 1017 -62.30 -61.83 -11.53
N GLN A 1018 -63.03 -60.95 -12.23
CA GLN A 1018 -64.44 -61.18 -12.56
C GLN A 1018 -64.65 -62.43 -13.42
N ALA A 1019 -63.73 -62.77 -14.32
CA ALA A 1019 -63.79 -64.00 -15.10
C ALA A 1019 -63.54 -65.24 -14.21
N LEU A 1020 -62.54 -65.21 -13.33
CA LEU A 1020 -62.28 -66.26 -12.36
C LEU A 1020 -63.47 -66.46 -11.41
N ASP A 1021 -64.09 -65.40 -10.90
CA ASP A 1021 -65.27 -65.49 -10.05
C ASP A 1021 -66.47 -66.13 -10.76
N ARG A 1022 -66.65 -65.86 -12.07
CA ARG A 1022 -67.70 -66.49 -12.89
C ARG A 1022 -67.44 -68.00 -13.03
N LEU A 1023 -66.19 -68.38 -13.33
CA LEU A 1023 -65.77 -69.78 -13.44
C LEU A 1023 -65.87 -70.53 -12.10
N GLN A 1024 -65.48 -69.90 -10.98
CA GLN A 1024 -65.62 -70.47 -9.64
C GLN A 1024 -67.08 -70.69 -9.26
N ARG A 1025 -67.98 -69.73 -9.59
CA ARG A 1025 -69.43 -69.89 -9.37
C ARG A 1025 -70.03 -71.01 -10.24
N GLN A 1026 -69.65 -71.11 -11.50
CA GLN A 1026 -70.06 -72.22 -12.39
C GLN A 1026 -69.56 -73.57 -11.87
N LEU A 1027 -68.31 -73.66 -11.41
CA LEU A 1027 -67.74 -74.87 -10.79
C LEU A 1027 -68.46 -75.24 -9.49
N GLY A 1028 -68.84 -74.26 -8.67
CA GLY A 1028 -69.65 -74.46 -7.46
C GLY A 1028 -71.04 -75.00 -7.79
N GLN A 1029 -71.71 -74.44 -8.79
CA GLN A 1029 -73.02 -74.92 -9.27
C GLN A 1029 -72.91 -76.37 -9.78
N ALA A 1030 -71.93 -76.68 -10.63
CA ALA A 1030 -71.71 -78.04 -11.14
C ALA A 1030 -71.41 -79.06 -10.02
N ARG A 1031 -70.65 -78.67 -8.98
CA ARG A 1031 -70.44 -79.51 -7.79
C ARG A 1031 -71.74 -79.77 -7.03
N SER A 1032 -72.54 -78.73 -6.77
CA SER A 1032 -73.83 -78.91 -6.08
C SER A 1032 -74.81 -79.80 -6.88
N GLN A 1033 -74.75 -79.77 -8.21
CA GLN A 1033 -75.55 -80.66 -9.07
C GLN A 1033 -75.07 -82.12 -8.98
N LEU A 1034 -73.77 -82.36 -8.94
CA LEU A 1034 -73.21 -83.71 -8.72
C LEU A 1034 -73.56 -84.25 -7.33
N GLU A 1035 -73.48 -83.42 -6.29
CA GLU A 1035 -73.88 -83.77 -4.92
C GLU A 1035 -75.37 -84.12 -4.84
N GLN A 1036 -76.25 -83.32 -5.47
CA GLN A 1036 -77.68 -83.62 -5.60
C GLN A 1036 -77.95 -84.95 -6.30
N LEU A 1037 -77.25 -85.23 -7.41
CA LEU A 1037 -77.37 -86.51 -8.13
C LEU A 1037 -76.89 -87.69 -7.31
N HIS A 1038 -75.80 -87.55 -6.53
CA HIS A 1038 -75.31 -88.59 -5.64
C HIS A 1038 -76.33 -88.93 -4.55
N CYS A 1039 -76.92 -87.91 -3.91
CA CYS A 1039 -77.97 -88.11 -2.91
C CYS A 1039 -79.24 -88.77 -3.50
N PHE A 1040 -79.69 -88.34 -4.69
CA PHE A 1040 -80.84 -88.93 -5.38
C PHE A 1040 -80.62 -90.43 -5.69
N ILE A 1041 -79.42 -90.80 -6.12
CA ILE A 1041 -79.09 -92.21 -6.41
C ILE A 1041 -79.03 -93.03 -5.10
N GLN A 1042 -78.55 -92.45 -4.00
CA GLN A 1042 -78.52 -93.14 -2.70
C GLN A 1042 -79.93 -93.39 -2.13
N THR A 1043 -80.87 -92.44 -2.25
CA THR A 1043 -82.29 -92.68 -1.90
C THR A 1043 -82.89 -93.77 -2.78
N LEU A 1044 -82.78 -93.63 -4.11
CA LEU A 1044 -83.33 -94.61 -5.06
C LEU A 1044 -82.81 -96.04 -4.83
N ALA A 1045 -81.54 -96.17 -4.43
CA ALA A 1045 -80.96 -97.45 -4.05
C ALA A 1045 -81.57 -98.02 -2.76
N GLY A 1046 -81.86 -97.18 -1.76
CA GLY A 1046 -82.57 -97.55 -0.55
C GLY A 1046 -84.02 -97.97 -0.81
N GLU A 1047 -84.77 -97.20 -1.60
CA GLU A 1047 -86.15 -97.55 -1.97
C GLU A 1047 -86.24 -98.90 -2.71
N ILE A 1048 -85.33 -99.16 -3.67
CA ILE A 1048 -85.27 -100.45 -4.39
C ILE A 1048 -84.92 -101.62 -3.45
N LEU A 1049 -84.09 -101.38 -2.42
CA LEU A 1049 -83.71 -102.41 -1.44
C LEU A 1049 -84.87 -102.71 -0.48
N LEU A 1050 -85.65 -101.71 -0.06
CA LEU A 1050 -86.89 -101.89 0.71
C LEU A 1050 -87.95 -102.65 -0.10
N ASP A 1051 -88.17 -102.28 -1.37
CA ASP A 1051 -89.04 -102.99 -2.31
C ASP A 1051 -88.67 -104.49 -2.41
N VAL A 1052 -87.37 -104.81 -2.52
CA VAL A 1052 -86.88 -106.20 -2.56
C VAL A 1052 -87.14 -106.93 -1.24
N GLN A 1053 -86.90 -106.27 -0.10
CA GLN A 1053 -87.14 -106.86 1.22
C GLN A 1053 -88.63 -107.13 1.49
N GLU A 1054 -89.54 -106.24 1.11
CA GLU A 1054 -90.98 -106.47 1.28
C GLU A 1054 -91.44 -107.68 0.45
N VAL A 1055 -91.02 -107.76 -0.81
CA VAL A 1055 -91.32 -108.90 -1.69
C VAL A 1055 -90.76 -110.21 -1.12
N LYS A 1056 -89.54 -110.21 -0.53
CA LYS A 1056 -88.99 -111.37 0.21
C LYS A 1056 -89.90 -111.79 1.38
N GLN A 1057 -90.40 -110.84 2.17
CA GLN A 1057 -91.28 -111.10 3.34
C GLN A 1057 -92.67 -111.62 2.92
N GLN A 1058 -93.28 -111.04 1.90
CA GLN A 1058 -94.54 -111.51 1.32
C GLN A 1058 -94.40 -112.94 0.78
N LEU A 1059 -93.28 -113.24 0.09
CA LEU A 1059 -92.98 -114.55 -0.48
C LEU A 1059 -92.80 -115.62 0.61
N MET A 1060 -92.06 -115.31 1.67
CA MET A 1060 -91.91 -116.18 2.84
C MET A 1060 -93.26 -116.48 3.51
N SER A 1061 -94.13 -115.47 3.59
CA SER A 1061 -95.50 -115.62 4.12
C SER A 1061 -96.35 -116.56 3.26
N ARG A 1062 -96.35 -116.40 1.93
CA ARG A 1062 -97.09 -117.30 1.02
C ARG A 1062 -96.53 -118.72 0.96
N ARG A 1063 -95.20 -118.92 1.02
CA ARG A 1063 -94.59 -120.26 1.08
C ARG A 1063 -95.06 -121.02 2.32
N ARG A 1064 -95.04 -120.39 3.50
CA ARG A 1064 -95.59 -120.96 4.74
C ARG A 1064 -97.06 -121.34 4.62
N GLN A 1065 -97.86 -120.52 3.93
CA GLN A 1065 -99.31 -120.73 3.80
C GLN A 1065 -99.68 -121.82 2.78
N ARG A 1066 -98.90 -122.02 1.70
CA ARG A 1066 -99.10 -123.16 0.77
C ARG A 1066 -98.67 -124.51 1.35
N GLN A 1067 -97.66 -124.55 2.22
CA GLN A 1067 -97.19 -125.80 2.85
C GLN A 1067 -98.24 -126.45 3.79
N ALA A 1068 -99.27 -125.71 4.21
CA ALA A 1068 -100.32 -126.22 5.09
C ALA A 1068 -101.49 -126.94 4.37
N GLY A 1069 -101.46 -127.07 3.03
CA GLY A 1069 -102.67 -127.33 2.23
C GLY A 1069 -102.60 -128.42 1.15
N SER A 1070 -101.64 -129.35 1.17
CA SER A 1070 -101.56 -130.42 0.16
C SER A 1070 -101.01 -131.75 0.69
N VAL A 1071 -101.45 -132.84 0.05
CA VAL A 1071 -101.23 -134.27 0.38
C VAL A 1071 -101.97 -134.75 1.65
N ALA A 1072 -102.66 -135.88 1.49
CA ALA A 1072 -103.54 -136.49 2.50
C ALA A 1072 -103.11 -137.95 2.83
N PRO A 1073 -103.97 -138.88 3.27
CA PRO A 1073 -104.10 -139.15 4.70
C PRO A 1073 -103.79 -140.60 5.11
N LYS A 1074 -103.04 -140.81 6.21
CA LYS A 1074 -103.07 -142.02 7.07
C LYS A 1074 -102.14 -141.94 8.30
N SER A 1075 -102.65 -141.41 9.41
CA SER A 1075 -102.31 -141.88 10.76
C SER A 1075 -103.31 -141.35 11.79
N SER A 1076 -104.23 -142.22 12.22
CA SER A 1076 -105.00 -142.00 13.43
C SER A 1076 -104.12 -142.23 14.67
N LEU A 1077 -104.59 -141.78 15.85
CA LEU A 1077 -104.02 -142.05 17.18
C LEU A 1077 -102.67 -141.36 17.53
N SER A 1078 -102.70 -140.07 17.91
CA SER A 1078 -101.68 -139.54 18.85
C SER A 1078 -102.09 -138.31 19.68
N SER A 1079 -102.93 -137.39 19.16
CA SER A 1079 -103.15 -136.09 19.82
C SER A 1079 -103.74 -136.16 21.24
N LYS A 1080 -104.60 -137.14 21.54
CA LYS A 1080 -105.15 -137.34 22.91
C LYS A 1080 -104.18 -138.08 23.85
N SER A 1081 -103.25 -138.88 23.33
CA SER A 1081 -102.20 -139.52 24.12
C SER A 1081 -101.04 -138.57 24.42
N ILE A 1082 -100.69 -137.65 23.51
CA ILE A 1082 -99.67 -136.62 23.76
C ILE A 1082 -100.10 -135.66 24.89
N ILE A 1083 -101.37 -135.22 24.91
CA ILE A 1083 -101.89 -134.37 25.99
C ILE A 1083 -101.88 -135.12 27.33
N LYS A 1084 -102.32 -136.39 27.36
CA LYS A 1084 -102.20 -137.22 28.58
C LYS A 1084 -100.75 -137.45 29.00
N ALA A 1085 -99.81 -137.61 28.06
CA ALA A 1085 -98.39 -137.79 28.36
C ALA A 1085 -97.78 -136.52 28.97
N LYS A 1086 -98.11 -135.33 28.46
CA LYS A 1086 -97.71 -134.04 29.07
C LYS A 1086 -98.27 -133.89 30.49
N SER A 1087 -99.58 -134.10 30.67
CA SER A 1087 -100.24 -134.03 31.97
C SER A 1087 -99.64 -135.02 33.01
N ILE A 1088 -99.36 -136.26 32.60
CA ILE A 1088 -98.72 -137.27 33.46
C ILE A 1088 -97.26 -136.91 33.75
N ALA A 1089 -96.50 -136.42 32.77
CA ALA A 1089 -95.10 -136.01 32.97
C ALA A 1089 -94.98 -134.81 33.93
N ALA A 1090 -95.84 -133.80 33.80
CA ALA A 1090 -95.93 -132.68 34.74
C ALA A 1090 -96.24 -133.17 36.17
N SER A 1091 -97.19 -134.10 36.32
CA SER A 1091 -97.55 -134.70 37.62
C SER A 1091 -96.43 -135.57 38.24
N ILE A 1092 -95.67 -136.31 37.43
CA ILE A 1092 -94.55 -137.14 37.91
C ILE A 1092 -93.32 -136.29 38.26
N LEU A 1093 -93.03 -135.25 37.48
CA LEU A 1093 -91.89 -134.35 37.69
C LEU A 1093 -92.22 -133.21 38.69
N ASN A 1094 -93.47 -133.11 39.12
CA ASN A 1094 -93.99 -132.13 40.06
C ASN A 1094 -93.74 -130.66 39.63
N MET A 1095 -93.90 -130.40 38.32
CA MET A 1095 -93.80 -129.08 37.67
C MET A 1095 -95.15 -128.74 37.01
N SER A 1096 -95.41 -127.46 36.69
CA SER A 1096 -96.67 -127.11 36.02
C SER A 1096 -96.69 -127.56 34.55
N GLU A 1097 -97.90 -127.71 34.00
CA GLU A 1097 -98.10 -128.06 32.60
C GLU A 1097 -97.61 -126.94 31.63
N ASN A 1098 -97.45 -125.71 32.14
CA ASN A 1098 -96.81 -124.60 31.44
C ASN A 1098 -95.28 -124.68 31.49
N ASP A 1099 -94.67 -125.00 32.64
CA ASP A 1099 -93.20 -125.14 32.74
C ASP A 1099 -92.70 -126.27 31.83
N LEU A 1100 -93.48 -127.36 31.75
CA LEU A 1100 -93.22 -128.45 30.81
C LEU A 1100 -93.56 -128.04 29.35
N ALA A 1101 -94.40 -127.04 29.12
CA ALA A 1101 -94.62 -126.49 27.78
C ALA A 1101 -93.41 -125.68 27.33
N ASP A 1102 -92.92 -124.73 28.14
CA ASP A 1102 -91.74 -123.89 27.82
C ASP A 1102 -90.47 -124.73 27.58
N ILE A 1103 -90.27 -125.81 28.35
CA ILE A 1103 -89.14 -126.76 28.14
C ILE A 1103 -89.35 -127.65 26.90
N MET A 1104 -90.58 -127.77 26.38
CA MET A 1104 -90.89 -128.53 25.16
C MET A 1104 -91.14 -127.64 23.92
N GLU A 1105 -91.17 -126.31 24.03
CA GLU A 1105 -91.22 -125.37 22.89
C GLU A 1105 -89.81 -125.07 22.35
N THR A 1106 -89.16 -126.10 21.80
CA THR A 1106 -87.82 -125.95 21.21
C THR A 1106 -87.84 -125.25 19.86
N ASP A 1107 -87.28 -124.03 19.84
CA ASP A 1107 -86.66 -123.34 18.70
C ASP A 1107 -87.43 -123.31 17.36
N GLN A 1108 -88.63 -122.69 17.31
CA GLN A 1108 -89.28 -122.48 16.00
C GLN A 1108 -90.21 -121.27 15.79
N ARG A 1109 -90.02 -120.11 16.47
CA ARG A 1109 -90.87 -118.93 16.16
C ARG A 1109 -90.33 -117.50 16.24
N THR A 1110 -89.02 -117.28 16.28
CA THR A 1110 -88.41 -115.92 16.23
C THR A 1110 -87.43 -115.72 15.08
N ALA A 1111 -87.79 -116.19 13.88
CA ALA A 1111 -87.08 -115.86 12.64
C ALA A 1111 -87.36 -114.40 12.21
N THR A 1112 -86.77 -113.43 12.91
CA THR A 1112 -86.58 -112.07 12.41
C THR A 1112 -85.78 -112.14 11.10
N CYS A 1113 -86.13 -111.30 10.12
CA CYS A 1113 -85.48 -111.36 8.82
C CYS A 1113 -84.08 -110.73 8.91
N ALA A 1114 -83.06 -111.56 9.15
CA ALA A 1114 -81.68 -111.14 8.98
C ALA A 1114 -81.48 -110.60 7.56
N GLU A 1115 -80.81 -109.46 7.44
CA GLU A 1115 -80.45 -108.87 6.16
C GLU A 1115 -79.63 -109.90 5.36
N THR A 1116 -80.07 -110.26 4.15
CA THR A 1116 -79.27 -111.16 3.31
C THR A 1116 -77.94 -110.45 3.00
N PRO A 1117 -76.77 -111.06 3.24
CA PRO A 1117 -75.49 -110.34 3.12
C PRO A 1117 -75.19 -109.79 1.71
N GLY A 1118 -75.84 -110.34 0.67
CA GLY A 1118 -75.83 -109.81 -0.70
C GLY A 1118 -76.71 -108.56 -0.94
N ASP A 1119 -77.43 -108.05 0.06
CA ASP A 1119 -78.07 -106.74 0.05
C ASP A 1119 -77.08 -105.67 0.54
N GLN A 1120 -76.37 -105.93 1.65
CA GLN A 1120 -75.34 -105.04 2.19
C GLN A 1120 -74.17 -104.83 1.22
N GLN A 1121 -73.62 -105.93 0.68
CA GLN A 1121 -72.54 -105.90 -0.31
C GLN A 1121 -72.93 -105.16 -1.61
N TRP A 1122 -74.22 -105.13 -1.94
CA TRP A 1122 -74.71 -104.37 -3.09
C TRP A 1122 -74.73 -102.86 -2.80
N LEU A 1123 -75.19 -102.45 -1.62
CA LEU A 1123 -75.19 -101.05 -1.20
C LEU A 1123 -73.75 -100.50 -1.10
N GLU A 1124 -72.82 -101.30 -0.56
CA GLU A 1124 -71.38 -100.98 -0.52
C GLU A 1124 -70.81 -100.82 -1.94
N ARG A 1125 -71.10 -101.76 -2.85
CA ARG A 1125 -70.65 -101.69 -4.24
C ARG A 1125 -71.20 -100.48 -4.99
N LEU A 1126 -72.45 -100.06 -4.72
CA LEU A 1126 -73.05 -98.89 -5.35
C LEU A 1126 -72.42 -97.60 -4.82
N ASN A 1127 -72.18 -97.49 -3.51
CA ASN A 1127 -71.41 -96.40 -2.93
C ASN A 1127 -69.96 -96.34 -3.45
N PHE A 1128 -69.30 -97.48 -3.65
CA PHE A 1128 -67.97 -97.54 -4.26
C PHE A 1128 -67.95 -97.00 -5.70
N ILE A 1129 -69.02 -97.22 -6.49
CA ILE A 1129 -69.14 -96.64 -7.84
C ILE A 1129 -69.35 -95.12 -7.75
N LEU A 1130 -70.17 -94.64 -6.81
CA LEU A 1130 -70.40 -93.20 -6.58
C LEU A 1130 -69.17 -92.44 -6.06
N GLN A 1131 -68.25 -93.11 -5.37
CA GLN A 1131 -67.00 -92.51 -4.86
C GLN A 1131 -65.87 -92.44 -5.90
N GLN A 1132 -66.05 -92.99 -7.10
CA GLN A 1132 -65.06 -92.86 -8.18
C GLN A 1132 -65.07 -91.45 -8.78
N LYS A 1133 -63.90 -90.95 -9.20
CA LYS A 1133 -63.72 -89.61 -9.81
C LYS A 1133 -64.62 -89.36 -11.04
N ILE A 1134 -65.09 -90.43 -11.69
CA ILE A 1134 -66.13 -90.41 -12.71
C ILE A 1134 -67.05 -91.60 -12.39
N PRO A 1135 -68.21 -91.41 -11.74
CA PRO A 1135 -69.12 -92.51 -11.44
C PRO A 1135 -69.71 -93.04 -12.75
N SER A 1136 -69.32 -94.25 -13.16
CA SER A 1136 -69.69 -94.76 -14.49
C SER A 1136 -71.15 -95.20 -14.53
N ALA A 1137 -71.97 -94.42 -15.26
CA ALA A 1137 -73.42 -94.65 -15.37
C ALA A 1137 -73.77 -96.08 -15.83
N GLY A 1138 -72.95 -96.71 -16.67
CA GLY A 1138 -73.13 -98.10 -17.10
C GLY A 1138 -73.02 -99.12 -15.97
N GLN A 1139 -72.02 -99.00 -15.08
CA GLN A 1139 -71.87 -99.89 -13.92
C GLN A 1139 -72.98 -99.65 -12.89
N LEU A 1140 -73.37 -98.39 -12.70
CA LEU A 1140 -74.42 -97.99 -11.77
C LEU A 1140 -75.79 -98.52 -12.23
N MET A 1141 -76.10 -98.36 -13.52
CA MET A 1141 -77.32 -98.91 -14.13
C MET A 1141 -77.34 -100.44 -14.10
N GLU A 1142 -76.23 -101.15 -14.30
CA GLU A 1142 -76.24 -102.62 -14.17
C GLU A 1142 -76.37 -103.05 -12.70
N ALA A 1143 -75.76 -102.34 -11.74
CA ALA A 1143 -75.95 -102.62 -10.32
C ALA A 1143 -77.43 -102.48 -9.91
N VAL A 1144 -78.10 -101.39 -10.30
CA VAL A 1144 -79.55 -101.20 -10.10
C VAL A 1144 -80.35 -102.28 -10.82
N ARG A 1145 -80.03 -102.56 -12.10
CA ARG A 1145 -80.70 -103.60 -12.90
C ARG A 1145 -80.60 -105.00 -12.27
N VAL A 1146 -79.51 -105.33 -11.59
CA VAL A 1146 -79.37 -106.60 -10.86
C VAL A 1146 -80.38 -106.72 -9.72
N LYS A 1147 -80.58 -105.68 -8.88
CA LYS A 1147 -81.63 -105.72 -7.84
C LYS A 1147 -83.05 -105.64 -8.41
N MET A 1148 -83.27 -104.93 -9.51
CA MET A 1148 -84.57 -104.98 -10.20
C MET A 1148 -84.87 -106.35 -10.82
N LYS A 1149 -83.85 -107.08 -11.30
CA LYS A 1149 -83.97 -108.50 -11.71
C LYS A 1149 -84.28 -109.40 -10.49
N GLU A 1150 -83.61 -109.20 -9.36
CA GLU A 1150 -83.90 -109.92 -8.10
C GLU A 1150 -85.36 -109.70 -7.66
N ARG A 1151 -85.81 -108.44 -7.60
CA ARG A 1151 -87.22 -108.07 -7.35
C ARG A 1151 -88.16 -108.79 -8.31
N LYS A 1152 -87.88 -108.74 -9.61
CA LYS A 1152 -88.72 -109.35 -10.65
C LYS A 1152 -88.90 -110.85 -10.42
N VAL A 1153 -87.80 -111.60 -10.24
CA VAL A 1153 -87.86 -113.06 -10.00
C VAL A 1153 -88.65 -113.37 -8.73
N LEU A 1154 -88.45 -112.62 -7.65
CA LEU A 1154 -89.21 -112.79 -6.40
C LEU A 1154 -90.71 -112.46 -6.59
N THR A 1155 -91.08 -111.48 -7.42
CA THR A 1155 -92.50 -111.22 -7.77
C THR A 1155 -93.10 -112.32 -8.67
N GLU A 1156 -92.32 -112.90 -9.58
CA GLU A 1156 -92.76 -114.01 -10.44
C GLU A 1156 -92.95 -115.30 -9.62
N GLU A 1157 -92.07 -115.57 -8.65
CA GLU A 1157 -92.28 -116.64 -7.65
C GLU A 1157 -93.54 -116.39 -6.81
N LEU A 1158 -93.78 -115.16 -6.35
CA LEU A 1158 -95.01 -114.81 -5.63
C LEU A 1158 -96.28 -115.03 -6.47
N ALA A 1159 -96.24 -114.74 -7.78
CA ALA A 1159 -97.33 -114.98 -8.70
C ALA A 1159 -97.55 -116.49 -8.95
N ALA A 1160 -96.48 -117.28 -9.11
CA ALA A 1160 -96.55 -118.74 -9.17
C ALA A 1160 -97.09 -119.37 -7.86
N LEU A 1161 -96.85 -118.71 -6.72
CA LEU A 1161 -97.44 -119.02 -5.41
C LEU A 1161 -98.88 -118.48 -5.23
N ALA A 1162 -99.41 -117.68 -6.17
CA ALA A 1162 -100.73 -117.07 -6.10
C ALA A 1162 -101.81 -117.80 -6.94
N ALA A 1163 -101.45 -118.34 -8.11
CA ALA A 1163 -102.42 -118.94 -9.02
C ALA A 1163 -103.02 -120.28 -8.48
N PRO A 1164 -104.36 -120.43 -8.40
CA PRO A 1164 -105.01 -121.71 -8.15
C PRO A 1164 -105.27 -122.44 -9.48
N VAL A 1165 -104.72 -123.64 -9.66
CA VAL A 1165 -104.97 -124.47 -10.86
C VAL A 1165 -106.06 -125.49 -10.55
N SER A 1166 -107.14 -125.44 -11.33
CA SER A 1166 -108.26 -126.38 -11.28
C SER A 1166 -108.28 -127.23 -12.56
N GLU A 1167 -108.05 -128.54 -12.38
CA GLU A 1167 -108.42 -129.68 -13.23
C GLU A 1167 -108.23 -129.71 -14.78
N LYS A 1168 -107.93 -130.94 -15.25
CA LYS A 1168 -108.21 -131.50 -16.59
C LYS A 1168 -107.36 -131.03 -17.79
N SER A 1169 -106.12 -131.51 -17.83
CA SER A 1169 -105.73 -132.58 -18.78
C SER A 1169 -104.53 -133.34 -18.24
#